data_AF-A0A5N0E0K1-F1
#
_entry.id   AF-A0A5N0E0K1-F1
#
_cell.length_a   1.000
_cell.length_b   1.000
_cell.length_c   1.000
_cell.angle_alpha   90.00
_cell.angle_beta   90.00
_cell.angle_gamma   90.00
#
_symmetry.space_group_name_H-M   'P 1'
#
loop_
_entity.id
_entity.type
_entity.pdbx_description
1 polymer ?
#
loop_
_entity_poly.entity_id
_entity_poly.type
_entity_poly.pdbx_seq_one_letter_code
_entity_poly.pdbx_strand_id
1 'polypeptide(L)'
;MTVLEFDGIPFDPTGSAVAMRSENSGAAPDPDPSAERADAVATRGPQYPHGSPSGERQGADPVAPSSGNGGIAAGGGPAVASPRVGAARVENPLSEIRAGVVTAHRAALSAQVALQRAVWRRTLRAATGDSQLVPAVGEPTGGPGFGGGNGAVAETEGAAAESAFKPLARTRLRSLDRAALLRLVDGDVAGVFGSRHQRFGVTSVARLAAAGPLVLTDVTTIELRGGTGKGRVVAHFDGDPQAAAVQAAEVFALFTGMQLCLSGSTLNTAQLSGSVVGSAATVELVVTDIDLVPRPHVSATANFPGTQGQLQVTVTVAEPVGTGVGPGAAAPSLLLNEFHMTHLARGDQSIAMGPEFAEYTGVRATRLPTGGLLLVDRVIEFDGARGRLDGATYTTEYDSPADSWYYGDTANESMPHFVYMETSLQAALLMGYYAGPTLTQPGVTLSLRNLGGTATVLRQIDLRDKTIEQSSRLLSTTILPGSSLQTFDYTLSVDGEPFYSGETMFGYFSDEALANQTGLDAGRAAPTWLDEHADARIRTIDVAARRADPAAELCARRTLALIDHIDVVDGGGKYQAGYLHSLRAIDPSDWYFERHFHLDPVIPGSLGVESVIHAVQEWMLDAGFADSLRDPVFRIPADLPFSWRYRGQFLPTDGTVELDAHIKEIRRGPHGVTVIVDGSLWKPGLRIYELNDLAVELVEREDHR
;
A
#
# COMPACT_ATOMS: atom_id res chain seq x y z
N MET A 1 21.00 -25.91 7.92
CA MET A 1 21.04 -24.44 7.76
C MET A 1 21.12 -24.18 6.28
N THR A 2 20.01 -23.75 5.69
CA THR A 2 19.91 -23.51 4.25
C THR A 2 19.84 -22.00 4.09
N VAL A 3 20.96 -21.41 3.67
CA VAL A 3 21.00 -20.03 3.21
C VAL A 3 20.12 -19.96 1.97
N LEU A 4 19.11 -19.11 1.97
CA LEU A 4 18.35 -18.84 0.74
C LEU A 4 19.15 -17.87 -0.10
N GLU A 5 19.58 -18.30 -1.27
CA GLU A 5 20.20 -17.42 -2.27
C GLU A 5 19.10 -16.82 -3.15
N PHE A 6 19.08 -15.49 -3.24
CA PHE A 6 18.28 -14.77 -4.22
C PHE A 6 19.23 -13.84 -4.98
N ASP A 7 19.37 -14.06 -6.29
CA ASP A 7 20.29 -13.34 -7.19
C ASP A 7 21.74 -13.23 -6.66
N GLY A 8 22.21 -14.30 -5.98
CA GLY A 8 23.60 -14.41 -5.51
C GLY A 8 23.91 -13.76 -4.15
N ILE A 9 22.90 -13.28 -3.38
CA ILE A 9 23.12 -12.78 -2.01
C ILE A 9 22.36 -13.64 -0.98
N PRO A 10 23.06 -14.21 0.02
CA PRO A 10 22.49 -14.91 1.17
C PRO A 10 21.45 -14.09 1.96
N PHE A 11 20.24 -14.63 2.13
CA PHE A 11 19.31 -14.20 3.18
C PHE A 11 19.43 -15.16 4.39
N ASP A 12 19.90 -14.66 5.54
CA ASP A 12 19.93 -15.42 6.80
C ASP A 12 18.84 -14.92 7.76
N PRO A 13 17.69 -15.62 7.85
CA PRO A 13 16.62 -15.28 8.78
C PRO A 13 16.96 -15.58 10.25
N THR A 14 18.07 -16.27 10.54
CA THR A 14 18.41 -16.77 11.89
C THR A 14 19.32 -15.84 12.69
N GLY A 15 19.86 -14.78 12.08
CA GLY A 15 20.75 -13.81 12.74
C GLY A 15 22.09 -14.41 13.19
N SER A 16 22.54 -15.53 12.60
CA SER A 16 23.77 -16.19 13.01
C SER A 16 24.97 -15.52 12.34
N ALA A 17 25.72 -14.73 13.09
CA ALA A 17 26.99 -14.16 12.61
C ALA A 17 27.98 -15.31 12.26
N VAL A 18 28.14 -15.61 10.98
CA VAL A 18 29.17 -16.54 10.52
C VAL A 18 30.52 -15.84 10.63
N ALA A 19 31.35 -16.32 11.56
CA ALA A 19 32.74 -15.90 11.67
C ALA A 19 33.50 -16.30 10.40
N MET A 20 33.95 -15.32 9.62
CA MET A 20 34.87 -15.57 8.51
C MET A 20 36.19 -16.11 9.06
N ARG A 21 36.57 -17.31 8.59
CA ARG A 21 37.93 -17.81 8.75
C ARG A 21 38.86 -16.98 7.86
N SER A 22 39.88 -16.39 8.48
CA SER A 22 41.01 -15.79 7.78
C SER A 22 41.85 -16.90 7.13
N GLU A 23 41.89 -16.97 5.80
CA GLU A 23 42.94 -17.71 5.10
C GLU A 23 44.01 -16.73 4.62
N ASN A 24 45.22 -17.03 5.07
CA ASN A 24 46.42 -16.24 4.91
C ASN A 24 47.11 -16.61 3.60
N SER A 25 47.70 -15.62 2.96
CA SER A 25 48.45 -15.62 1.70
C SER A 25 49.51 -16.73 1.53
N GLY A 26 49.67 -17.25 0.30
CA GLY A 26 50.85 -18.02 -0.10
C GLY A 26 50.90 -18.46 -1.57
N ALA A 27 51.54 -17.62 -2.40
CA ALA A 27 52.34 -17.88 -3.63
C ALA A 27 51.93 -18.95 -4.69
N ALA A 28 51.89 -18.49 -5.96
CA ALA A 28 51.88 -19.27 -7.20
C ALA A 28 53.21 -20.04 -7.44
N PRO A 29 53.25 -21.04 -8.35
CA PRO A 29 53.45 -20.74 -9.78
C PRO A 29 52.68 -21.66 -10.78
N ASP A 30 52.57 -21.20 -12.02
CA ASP A 30 52.11 -21.89 -13.25
C ASP A 30 53.32 -21.98 -14.23
N PRO A 31 53.31 -22.60 -15.44
CA PRO A 31 52.26 -23.40 -16.12
C PRO A 31 52.77 -24.65 -16.93
N ASP A 32 51.83 -25.26 -17.68
CA ASP A 32 51.93 -25.86 -19.05
C ASP A 32 51.67 -27.40 -19.21
N PRO A 33 51.26 -27.94 -20.39
CA PRO A 33 49.86 -28.11 -20.85
C PRO A 33 49.61 -29.52 -21.47
N SER A 34 48.55 -29.67 -22.29
CA SER A 34 48.17 -30.78 -23.21
C SER A 34 47.08 -31.74 -22.67
N ALA A 35 46.07 -32.23 -23.41
CA ALA A 35 45.70 -32.16 -24.82
C ALA A 35 44.20 -32.44 -25.05
N GLU A 36 43.64 -31.72 -26.02
CA GLU A 36 42.78 -32.15 -27.16
C GLU A 36 41.52 -33.05 -27.02
N ARG A 37 40.42 -32.48 -27.61
CA ARG A 37 39.49 -33.05 -28.62
C ARG A 37 38.48 -34.13 -28.18
N ALA A 38 37.29 -34.28 -28.76
CA ALA A 38 36.49 -33.52 -29.72
C ALA A 38 35.10 -34.20 -29.82
N ASP A 39 34.11 -33.46 -30.33
CA ASP A 39 32.93 -33.87 -31.13
C ASP A 39 31.87 -34.83 -30.53
N ALA A 40 30.62 -34.89 -30.96
CA ALA A 40 29.64 -33.99 -31.57
C ALA A 40 28.38 -34.86 -31.85
N VAL A 41 27.20 -34.24 -31.94
CA VAL A 41 26.07 -34.64 -32.81
C VAL A 41 25.11 -35.78 -32.37
N ALA A 42 23.94 -35.31 -31.90
CA ALA A 42 22.60 -35.46 -32.52
C ALA A 42 21.67 -36.68 -32.27
N THR A 43 20.51 -36.32 -31.70
CA THR A 43 19.11 -36.62 -32.09
C THR A 43 18.61 -38.06 -32.22
N ARG A 44 17.56 -38.37 -31.43
CA ARG A 44 16.19 -38.77 -31.81
C ARG A 44 15.62 -39.77 -30.78
N GLY A 45 14.51 -39.43 -30.14
CA GLY A 45 13.54 -40.44 -29.65
C GLY A 45 12.61 -40.87 -30.79
N PRO A 46 11.45 -41.51 -30.51
CA PRO A 46 11.00 -42.21 -29.29
C PRO A 46 10.51 -43.65 -29.62
N GLN A 47 10.26 -44.50 -28.62
CA GLN A 47 9.20 -45.55 -28.68
C GLN A 47 9.06 -46.34 -27.36
N TYR A 48 7.84 -46.34 -26.82
CA TYR A 48 7.30 -47.37 -25.92
C TYR A 48 6.98 -48.65 -26.72
N PRO A 49 6.93 -49.85 -26.09
CA PRO A 49 5.64 -50.34 -25.59
C PRO A 49 5.66 -51.22 -24.31
N HIS A 50 4.46 -51.29 -23.72
CA HIS A 50 3.86 -52.18 -22.72
C HIS A 50 4.45 -53.57 -22.40
N GLY A 51 4.25 -53.98 -21.13
CA GLY A 51 4.03 -55.39 -20.78
C GLY A 51 4.19 -55.72 -19.29
N SER A 52 3.10 -55.70 -18.51
CA SER A 52 2.95 -56.53 -17.29
C SER A 52 2.49 -57.95 -17.70
N PRO A 53 2.63 -59.02 -16.89
CA PRO A 53 1.79 -59.19 -15.69
C PRO A 53 2.37 -60.01 -14.50
N SER A 54 1.71 -59.80 -13.34
CA SER A 54 1.28 -60.78 -12.31
C SER A 54 2.28 -61.66 -11.55
N GLY A 55 2.13 -61.64 -10.21
CA GLY A 55 2.58 -62.71 -9.31
C GLY A 55 2.45 -62.36 -7.82
N GLU A 56 1.32 -62.73 -7.20
CA GLU A 56 1.02 -62.64 -5.77
C GLU A 56 1.96 -63.50 -4.89
N ARG A 57 2.26 -63.05 -3.65
CA ARG A 57 1.86 -63.69 -2.36
C ARG A 57 2.74 -63.28 -1.17
N GLN A 58 2.06 -62.78 -0.14
CA GLN A 58 2.14 -63.10 1.31
C GLN A 58 3.51 -63.27 2.03
N GLY A 59 3.66 -62.55 3.15
CA GLY A 59 3.99 -63.20 4.43
C GLY A 59 5.09 -62.57 5.31
N ALA A 60 4.64 -61.91 6.39
CA ALA A 60 5.14 -61.96 7.78
C ALA A 60 6.50 -61.32 8.20
N ASP A 61 6.41 -60.53 9.29
CA ASP A 61 7.50 -60.08 10.19
C ASP A 61 8.31 -61.26 10.79
N PRO A 62 9.52 -61.03 11.36
CA PRO A 62 9.61 -60.71 12.80
C PRO A 62 10.82 -59.85 13.28
N VAL A 63 10.58 -59.09 14.37
CA VAL A 63 11.29 -59.02 15.67
C VAL A 63 12.82 -58.79 15.77
N ALA A 64 13.16 -57.89 16.71
CA ALA A 64 14.47 -57.50 17.26
C ALA A 64 15.39 -58.63 17.78
N PRO A 65 16.62 -58.26 18.20
CA PRO A 65 16.92 -58.43 19.64
C PRO A 65 17.77 -57.32 20.28
N SER A 66 17.61 -57.23 21.60
CA SER A 66 18.45 -56.53 22.58
C SER A 66 19.16 -57.55 23.48
N SER A 67 20.42 -57.30 23.84
CA SER A 67 21.13 -57.76 25.06
C SER A 67 22.56 -57.18 25.01
N GLY A 68 23.29 -56.85 26.07
CA GLY A 68 23.10 -56.99 27.51
C GLY A 68 24.47 -56.95 28.21
N ASN A 69 24.69 -55.90 29.00
CA ASN A 69 25.28 -55.82 30.35
C ASN A 69 26.59 -56.51 30.82
N GLY A 70 27.31 -55.78 31.69
CA GLY A 70 28.22 -56.26 32.76
C GLY A 70 29.58 -55.52 32.76
N GLY A 71 30.17 -54.96 33.83
CA GLY A 71 29.86 -54.83 35.25
C GLY A 71 31.16 -54.57 36.06
N ILE A 72 31.06 -53.74 37.11
CA ILE A 72 31.84 -53.70 38.38
C ILE A 72 33.08 -52.76 38.54
N ALA A 73 32.93 -51.94 39.61
CA ALA A 73 33.73 -50.98 40.41
C ALA A 73 35.25 -51.14 40.66
N ALA A 74 35.94 -50.00 40.91
CA ALA A 74 36.49 -49.60 42.24
C ALA A 74 37.39 -48.31 42.21
N GLY A 75 37.12 -47.38 43.16
CA GLY A 75 38.04 -46.56 44.00
C GLY A 75 39.25 -45.76 43.46
N GLY A 76 39.37 -44.48 43.88
CA GLY A 76 40.64 -43.72 43.94
C GLY A 76 40.48 -42.19 43.96
N GLY A 77 40.99 -41.51 45.00
CA GLY A 77 40.85 -40.08 45.29
C GLY A 77 41.58 -39.08 44.37
N PRO A 78 41.56 -37.77 44.71
CA PRO A 78 41.70 -36.67 43.76
C PRO A 78 43.17 -36.28 43.49
N ALA A 79 43.49 -36.00 42.22
CA ALA A 79 44.74 -35.36 41.82
C ALA A 79 44.47 -33.90 41.43
N VAL A 80 45.17 -32.99 42.10
CA VAL A 80 45.20 -31.54 41.87
C VAL A 80 45.79 -31.25 40.49
N ALA A 81 45.08 -30.47 39.67
CA ALA A 81 45.60 -29.85 38.46
C ALA A 81 45.46 -28.32 38.54
N SER A 82 46.57 -27.63 38.36
CA SER A 82 46.74 -26.17 38.44
C SER A 82 45.81 -25.39 37.50
N PRO A 83 45.42 -24.16 37.86
CA PRO A 83 44.54 -23.35 37.03
C PRO A 83 45.28 -22.87 35.78
N ARG A 84 44.76 -23.22 34.60
CA ARG A 84 45.05 -22.46 33.37
C ARG A 84 44.24 -21.17 33.43
N VAL A 85 44.95 -20.05 33.48
CA VAL A 85 44.39 -18.71 33.26
C VAL A 85 43.75 -18.70 31.88
N GLY A 86 42.41 -18.69 31.85
CA GLY A 86 41.66 -18.40 30.64
C GLY A 86 41.88 -16.94 30.27
N ALA A 87 42.35 -16.69 29.05
CA ALA A 87 42.37 -15.36 28.48
C ALA A 87 40.95 -14.78 28.54
N ALA A 88 40.81 -13.63 29.21
CA ALA A 88 39.57 -12.87 29.19
C ALA A 88 39.22 -12.58 27.73
N ARG A 89 38.05 -13.04 27.28
CA ARG A 89 37.43 -12.57 26.05
C ARG A 89 37.21 -11.07 26.24
N VAL A 90 37.91 -10.26 25.45
CA VAL A 90 37.57 -8.85 25.31
C VAL A 90 36.19 -8.81 24.67
N GLU A 91 35.19 -8.38 25.43
CA GLU A 91 33.85 -8.10 24.92
C GLU A 91 33.98 -7.07 23.80
N ASN A 92 33.37 -7.37 22.65
CA ASN A 92 33.43 -6.48 21.49
C ASN A 92 32.49 -5.29 21.75
N PRO A 93 32.99 -4.04 21.84
CA PRO A 93 32.16 -2.86 22.13
C PRO A 93 31.00 -2.70 21.13
N LEU A 94 31.17 -3.15 19.88
CA LEU A 94 30.11 -3.13 18.87
C LEU A 94 28.96 -4.09 19.20
N SER A 95 29.23 -5.21 19.87
CA SER A 95 28.21 -6.17 20.27
C SER A 95 27.36 -5.65 21.43
N GLU A 96 27.96 -4.91 22.37
CA GLU A 96 27.25 -4.23 23.45
C GLU A 96 26.42 -3.06 22.93
N ILE A 97 26.97 -2.26 22.01
CA ILE A 97 26.22 -1.17 21.36
C ILE A 97 25.03 -1.76 20.57
N ARG A 98 25.24 -2.84 19.80
CA ARG A 98 24.15 -3.51 19.07
C ARG A 98 23.09 -4.06 20.01
N ALA A 99 23.48 -4.72 21.09
CA ALA A 99 22.54 -5.20 22.10
C ALA A 99 21.78 -4.03 22.77
N GLY A 100 22.45 -2.91 23.03
CA GLY A 100 21.85 -1.69 23.55
C GLY A 100 20.83 -1.07 22.59
N VAL A 101 21.16 -0.97 21.30
CA VAL A 101 20.27 -0.47 20.24
C VAL A 101 19.05 -1.37 20.07
N VAL A 102 19.23 -2.69 20.03
CA VAL A 102 18.12 -3.67 19.97
C VAL A 102 17.23 -3.56 21.21
N THR A 103 17.82 -3.41 22.39
CA THR A 103 17.07 -3.24 23.64
C THR A 103 16.27 -1.93 23.64
N ALA A 104 16.88 -0.83 23.19
CA ALA A 104 16.23 0.47 23.07
C ALA A 104 15.09 0.43 22.03
N HIS A 105 15.31 -0.23 20.89
CA HIS A 105 14.30 -0.41 19.85
C HIS A 105 13.10 -1.24 20.35
N ARG A 106 13.35 -2.35 21.05
CA ARG A 106 12.30 -3.17 21.68
C ARG A 106 11.52 -2.38 22.74
N ALA A 107 12.21 -1.56 23.53
CA ALA A 107 11.58 -0.68 24.52
C ALA A 107 10.72 0.40 23.84
N ALA A 108 11.17 0.98 22.74
CA ALA A 108 10.41 1.95 21.95
C ALA A 108 9.14 1.31 21.35
N LEU A 109 9.25 0.12 20.74
CA LEU A 109 8.10 -0.62 20.24
C LEU A 109 7.11 -0.98 21.36
N SER A 110 7.61 -1.40 22.52
CA SER A 110 6.76 -1.71 23.68
C SER A 110 6.03 -0.48 24.22
N ALA A 111 6.72 0.66 24.29
CA ALA A 111 6.13 1.93 24.71
C ALA A 111 5.08 2.44 23.69
N GLN A 112 5.35 2.29 22.40
CA GLN A 112 4.42 2.62 21.31
C GLN A 112 3.16 1.76 21.39
N VAL A 113 3.30 0.44 21.56
CA VAL A 113 2.16 -0.48 21.75
C VAL A 113 1.36 -0.12 23.01
N ALA A 114 2.02 0.25 24.11
CA ALA A 114 1.36 0.69 25.33
C ALA A 114 0.58 2.00 25.13
N LEU A 115 1.15 2.98 24.42
CA LEU A 115 0.51 4.24 24.07
C LEU A 115 -0.69 4.02 23.15
N GLN A 116 -0.55 3.19 22.11
CA GLN A 116 -1.63 2.84 21.19
C GLN A 116 -2.77 2.14 21.92
N ARG A 117 -2.49 1.19 22.82
CA ARG A 117 -3.51 0.57 23.69
C ARG A 117 -4.20 1.60 24.59
N ALA A 118 -3.47 2.58 25.11
CA ALA A 118 -4.04 3.63 25.94
C ALA A 118 -4.93 4.57 25.12
N VAL A 119 -4.53 4.96 23.92
CA VAL A 119 -5.32 5.76 22.97
C VAL A 119 -6.57 4.99 22.56
N TRP A 120 -6.45 3.72 22.16
CA TRP A 120 -7.57 2.85 21.79
C TRP A 120 -8.58 2.68 22.94
N ARG A 121 -8.11 2.49 24.18
CA ARG A 121 -9.00 2.44 25.35
C ARG A 121 -9.68 3.78 25.62
N ARG A 122 -9.03 4.90 25.34
CA ARG A 122 -9.63 6.24 25.48
C ARG A 122 -10.66 6.51 24.39
N THR A 123 -10.39 6.12 23.14
CA THR A 123 -11.34 6.29 22.02
C THR A 123 -12.55 5.36 22.19
N LEU A 124 -12.36 4.12 22.62
CA LEU A 124 -13.47 3.22 22.98
C LEU A 124 -14.30 3.75 24.16
N ARG A 125 -13.66 4.37 25.17
CA ARG A 125 -14.38 5.01 26.30
C ARG A 125 -15.11 6.28 25.89
N ALA A 126 -14.55 7.07 24.98
CA ALA A 126 -15.20 8.24 24.40
C ALA A 126 -16.42 7.85 23.56
N ALA A 127 -16.39 6.70 22.88
CA ALA A 127 -17.53 6.13 22.16
C ALA A 127 -18.65 5.60 23.08
N THR A 128 -18.38 5.41 24.38
CA THR A 128 -19.38 4.94 25.38
C THR A 128 -19.82 6.00 26.39
N GLY A 129 -19.43 7.27 26.20
CA GLY A 129 -19.91 8.40 27.00
C GLY A 129 -19.07 8.75 28.22
N ASP A 130 -18.29 9.83 28.13
CA ASP A 130 -18.39 11.00 29.02
C ASP A 130 -17.51 12.13 28.45
N SER A 131 -18.12 13.26 28.11
CA SER A 131 -17.41 14.43 27.55
C SER A 131 -16.83 15.29 28.67
N GLN A 132 -15.51 15.47 28.68
CA GLN A 132 -14.89 16.62 29.35
C GLN A 132 -13.96 17.37 28.39
N LEU A 133 -14.24 18.67 28.33
CA LEU A 133 -13.66 19.72 27.49
C LEU A 133 -12.14 19.89 27.70
N VAL A 134 -11.42 20.15 26.60
CA VAL A 134 -10.09 20.78 26.59
C VAL A 134 -10.12 21.91 25.56
N PRO A 135 -9.55 23.11 25.83
CA PRO A 135 -9.92 24.35 25.16
C PRO A 135 -9.21 24.57 23.82
N ALA A 136 -9.89 25.32 22.96
CA ALA A 136 -9.45 25.74 21.63
C ALA A 136 -8.21 26.64 21.69
N VAL A 137 -7.25 26.36 20.81
CA VAL A 137 -6.10 27.21 20.50
C VAL A 137 -6.47 28.08 19.30
N GLY A 138 -6.09 29.36 19.40
CA GLY A 138 -6.67 30.48 18.66
C GLY A 138 -6.47 30.50 17.14
N GLU A 139 -7.44 31.12 16.49
CA GLU A 139 -7.44 31.55 15.09
C GLU A 139 -6.32 32.59 14.82
N PRO A 140 -5.68 32.56 13.65
CA PRO A 140 -4.99 33.71 13.11
C PRO A 140 -5.97 34.60 12.33
N THR A 141 -6.01 35.87 12.73
CA THR A 141 -6.79 36.96 12.16
C THR A 141 -6.30 37.39 10.76
N GLY A 142 -7.24 37.42 9.80
CA GLY A 142 -7.52 38.51 8.85
C GLY A 142 -6.41 39.16 7.99
N GLY A 143 -6.61 39.11 6.67
CA GLY A 143 -6.05 40.03 5.67
C GLY A 143 -6.84 39.96 4.33
N PRO A 144 -7.03 41.07 3.58
CA PRO A 144 -8.30 41.38 2.91
C PRO A 144 -8.42 40.93 1.45
N GLY A 145 -9.66 40.79 1.00
CA GLY A 145 -10.04 40.29 -0.32
C GLY A 145 -9.89 41.28 -1.48
N PHE A 146 -10.02 40.72 -2.68
CA PHE A 146 -10.35 41.42 -3.91
C PHE A 146 -11.35 40.58 -4.72
N GLY A 147 -12.41 41.24 -5.16
CA GLY A 147 -13.54 40.62 -5.84
C GLY A 147 -13.41 40.53 -7.36
N GLY A 148 -14.21 39.63 -7.91
CA GLY A 148 -15.02 39.85 -9.11
C GLY A 148 -14.31 39.89 -10.47
N GLY A 149 -14.33 38.77 -11.18
CA GLY A 149 -14.10 38.71 -12.62
C GLY A 149 -14.74 37.46 -13.22
N ASN A 150 -15.95 37.61 -13.77
CA ASN A 150 -16.63 36.58 -14.56
C ASN A 150 -15.83 36.25 -15.82
N GLY A 151 -15.33 35.01 -15.90
CA GLY A 151 -14.87 34.37 -17.12
C GLY A 151 -15.29 32.92 -17.04
N ALA A 152 -16.22 32.50 -17.89
CA ALA A 152 -16.62 31.11 -18.01
C ALA A 152 -15.44 30.29 -18.55
N VAL A 153 -14.68 29.70 -17.63
CA VAL A 153 -13.70 28.66 -17.90
C VAL A 153 -14.38 27.35 -17.54
N ALA A 154 -14.35 26.37 -18.45
CA ALA A 154 -14.86 25.04 -18.16
C ALA A 154 -14.10 24.47 -16.95
N GLU A 155 -14.78 24.35 -15.81
CA GLU A 155 -14.23 23.83 -14.57
C GLU A 155 -13.80 22.37 -14.77
N THR A 156 -12.49 22.14 -14.83
CA THR A 156 -11.92 20.85 -14.42
C THR A 156 -12.05 20.83 -12.90
N GLU A 157 -13.00 20.05 -12.37
CA GLU A 157 -13.07 19.76 -10.93
C GLU A 157 -11.68 19.26 -10.49
N GLY A 158 -11.01 20.01 -9.60
CA GLY A 158 -9.64 19.71 -9.18
C GLY A 158 -9.51 18.35 -8.48
N ALA A 159 -8.29 17.82 -8.42
CA ALA A 159 -8.00 16.56 -7.73
C ALA A 159 -8.48 16.61 -6.26
N ALA A 160 -9.10 15.52 -5.82
CA ALA A 160 -9.58 15.34 -4.46
C ALA A 160 -8.42 15.35 -3.46
N ALA A 161 -8.70 15.70 -2.20
CA ALA A 161 -7.74 15.51 -1.12
C ALA A 161 -7.44 14.00 -0.91
N GLU A 162 -6.24 13.67 -0.44
CA GLU A 162 -5.84 12.28 -0.13
C GLU A 162 -6.85 11.57 0.80
N SER A 163 -7.36 12.30 1.79
CA SER A 163 -8.30 11.78 2.78
C SER A 163 -9.75 11.72 2.32
N ALA A 164 -10.05 12.15 1.08
CA ALA A 164 -11.41 12.19 0.57
C ALA A 164 -11.97 10.77 0.36
N PHE A 165 -13.21 10.55 0.78
CA PHE A 165 -13.90 9.28 0.55
C PHE A 165 -14.03 9.00 -0.95
N LYS A 166 -13.58 7.81 -1.39
CA LYS A 166 -13.74 7.33 -2.77
C LYS A 166 -15.15 6.72 -2.92
N PRO A 167 -16.07 7.33 -3.71
CA PRO A 167 -17.38 6.75 -3.93
C PRO A 167 -17.29 5.42 -4.67
N LEU A 168 -18.21 4.51 -4.34
CA LEU A 168 -18.28 3.17 -4.94
C LEU A 168 -18.92 3.18 -6.33
N ALA A 169 -19.71 4.22 -6.60
CA ALA A 169 -20.27 4.53 -7.89
C ALA A 169 -20.26 6.04 -8.10
N ARG A 170 -20.18 6.47 -9.35
CA ARG A 170 -20.07 7.88 -9.73
C ARG A 170 -21.10 8.26 -10.76
N THR A 171 -21.61 9.48 -10.60
CA THR A 171 -22.56 10.11 -11.51
C THR A 171 -22.22 11.59 -11.65
N ARG A 172 -22.60 12.18 -12.79
CA ARG A 172 -22.47 13.63 -13.03
C ARG A 172 -23.70 14.42 -12.55
N LEU A 173 -24.77 13.74 -12.12
CA LEU A 173 -25.97 14.42 -11.62
C LEU A 173 -25.64 15.18 -10.33
N ARG A 174 -26.05 16.44 -10.28
CA ARG A 174 -25.86 17.34 -9.14
C ARG A 174 -27.17 17.84 -8.54
N SER A 175 -28.31 17.40 -9.07
CA SER A 175 -29.65 17.78 -8.64
C SER A 175 -30.65 16.70 -9.00
N LEU A 176 -31.76 16.59 -8.28
CA LEU A 176 -32.84 15.63 -8.50
C LEU A 176 -34.18 16.34 -8.45
N ASP A 177 -35.00 16.16 -9.47
CA ASP A 177 -36.39 16.62 -9.44
C ASP A 177 -37.30 15.64 -8.70
N ARG A 178 -38.58 15.99 -8.55
CA ARG A 178 -39.56 15.13 -7.87
C ARG A 178 -39.72 13.76 -8.53
N ALA A 179 -39.60 13.67 -9.85
CA ALA A 179 -39.74 12.40 -10.58
C ALA A 179 -38.57 11.46 -10.29
N ALA A 180 -37.34 11.99 -10.25
CA ALA A 180 -36.16 11.25 -9.84
C ALA A 180 -36.27 10.77 -8.38
N LEU A 181 -36.74 11.62 -7.47
CA LEU A 181 -36.96 11.22 -6.07
C LEU A 181 -37.98 10.08 -5.95
N LEU A 182 -39.09 10.12 -6.69
CA LEU A 182 -40.08 9.03 -6.72
C LEU A 182 -39.48 7.72 -7.25
N ARG A 183 -38.62 7.78 -8.27
CA ARG A 183 -37.89 6.60 -8.76
C ARG A 183 -36.96 6.01 -7.70
N LEU A 184 -36.30 6.84 -6.89
CA LEU A 184 -35.49 6.37 -5.76
C LEU A 184 -36.36 5.74 -4.65
N VAL A 185 -37.60 6.20 -4.44
CA VAL A 185 -38.56 5.55 -3.54
C VAL A 185 -38.97 4.17 -4.07
N ASP A 186 -39.12 4.02 -5.39
CA ASP A 186 -39.40 2.74 -6.04
C ASP A 186 -38.18 1.80 -6.08
N GLY A 187 -36.98 2.31 -5.75
CA GLY A 187 -35.72 1.56 -5.73
C GLY A 187 -34.95 1.58 -7.05
N ASP A 188 -35.33 2.42 -8.01
CA ASP A 188 -34.67 2.58 -9.30
C ASP A 188 -33.44 3.51 -9.22
N VAL A 189 -32.45 3.08 -8.43
CA VAL A 189 -31.22 3.85 -8.17
C VAL A 189 -30.38 4.00 -9.44
N ALA A 190 -30.22 2.90 -10.20
CA ALA A 190 -29.43 2.90 -11.43
C ALA A 190 -30.08 3.71 -12.55
N GLY A 191 -31.41 3.70 -12.65
CA GLY A 191 -32.11 4.51 -13.62
C GLY A 191 -32.07 6.02 -13.31
N VAL A 192 -31.81 6.40 -12.05
CA VAL A 192 -31.59 7.79 -11.65
C VAL A 192 -30.12 8.18 -11.81
N PHE A 193 -29.19 7.49 -11.16
CA PHE A 193 -27.79 7.91 -11.11
C PHE A 193 -26.91 7.35 -12.25
N GLY A 194 -27.39 6.34 -12.98
CA GLY A 194 -26.70 5.71 -14.10
C GLY A 194 -26.27 4.27 -13.82
N SER A 195 -25.75 3.61 -14.85
CA SER A 195 -25.41 2.18 -14.82
C SER A 195 -24.31 1.81 -13.82
N ARG A 196 -23.42 2.75 -13.45
CA ARG A 196 -22.39 2.52 -12.41
C ARG A 196 -22.99 2.26 -11.03
N HIS A 197 -24.25 2.66 -10.79
CA HIS A 197 -25.00 2.37 -9.57
C HIS A 197 -25.71 1.01 -9.61
N GLN A 198 -25.36 0.17 -10.58
CA GLN A 198 -25.74 -1.23 -10.68
C GLN A 198 -24.48 -2.07 -10.80
N ARG A 199 -24.37 -3.12 -9.98
CA ARG A 199 -23.24 -4.05 -10.02
C ARG A 199 -23.74 -5.47 -10.24
N PHE A 200 -23.06 -6.21 -11.10
CA PHE A 200 -23.39 -7.61 -11.35
C PHE A 200 -23.36 -8.42 -10.05
N GLY A 201 -24.37 -9.26 -9.82
CA GLY A 201 -24.53 -10.09 -8.61
C GLY A 201 -24.95 -9.35 -7.33
N VAL A 202 -25.06 -8.02 -7.35
CA VAL A 202 -25.58 -7.24 -6.22
C VAL A 202 -27.06 -6.94 -6.43
N THR A 203 -27.91 -7.44 -5.54
CA THR A 203 -29.33 -7.10 -5.53
C THR A 203 -29.51 -5.75 -4.82
N SER A 204 -29.93 -4.71 -5.54
CA SER A 204 -30.24 -3.42 -4.92
C SER A 204 -31.70 -3.37 -4.48
N VAL A 205 -31.94 -3.27 -3.16
CA VAL A 205 -33.29 -3.07 -2.58
C VAL A 205 -33.40 -1.79 -1.77
N ALA A 206 -32.29 -1.05 -1.62
CA ALA A 206 -32.24 0.22 -0.93
C ALA A 206 -33.15 1.24 -1.62
N ARG A 207 -33.96 1.93 -0.82
CA ARG A 207 -34.97 2.90 -1.27
C ARG A 207 -34.85 4.17 -0.46
N LEU A 208 -35.12 5.29 -1.11
CA LEU A 208 -35.34 6.56 -0.43
C LEU A 208 -36.65 6.50 0.37
N ALA A 209 -36.66 7.09 1.56
CA ALA A 209 -37.84 7.24 2.41
C ALA A 209 -38.53 5.89 2.76
N ALA A 210 -37.77 4.80 2.93
CA ALA A 210 -38.37 3.50 3.25
C ALA A 210 -39.12 3.47 4.60
N ALA A 211 -38.74 4.35 5.54
CA ALA A 211 -39.31 4.44 6.88
C ALA A 211 -40.56 5.37 6.98
N GLY A 212 -40.95 6.08 5.92
CA GLY A 212 -42.04 7.06 5.98
C GLY A 212 -42.40 7.69 4.63
N PRO A 213 -43.30 8.68 4.59
CA PRO A 213 -43.64 9.36 3.34
C PRO A 213 -42.47 10.21 2.82
N LEU A 214 -42.31 10.29 1.48
CA LEU A 214 -41.35 11.19 0.84
C LEU A 214 -41.75 12.66 1.04
N VAL A 215 -40.97 13.39 1.84
CA VAL A 215 -41.18 14.83 2.14
C VAL A 215 -40.32 15.75 1.28
N LEU A 216 -39.18 15.27 0.77
CA LEU A 216 -38.34 16.06 -0.14
C LEU A 216 -39.06 16.33 -1.46
N THR A 217 -39.22 17.59 -1.85
CA THR A 217 -39.87 17.96 -3.11
C THR A 217 -38.89 17.91 -4.28
N ASP A 218 -37.65 18.33 -4.04
CA ASP A 218 -36.53 18.31 -4.98
C ASP A 218 -35.20 18.44 -4.23
N VAL A 219 -34.11 18.04 -4.88
CA VAL A 219 -32.73 18.25 -4.43
C VAL A 219 -32.08 19.20 -5.42
N THR A 220 -31.86 20.44 -5.00
CA THR A 220 -31.26 21.48 -5.84
C THR A 220 -29.75 21.32 -6.03
N THR A 221 -29.06 20.69 -5.07
CA THR A 221 -27.60 20.57 -5.10
C THR A 221 -27.15 19.30 -4.38
N ILE A 222 -26.24 18.56 -5.02
CA ILE A 222 -25.47 17.45 -4.47
C ILE A 222 -24.01 17.66 -4.84
N GLU A 223 -23.19 17.96 -3.85
CA GLU A 223 -21.75 18.17 -4.01
C GLU A 223 -21.03 17.05 -3.29
N LEU A 224 -20.35 16.16 -4.04
CA LEU A 224 -19.56 15.08 -3.47
C LEU A 224 -18.45 15.58 -2.51
N ARG A 225 -17.92 16.77 -2.81
CA ARG A 225 -16.83 17.43 -2.06
C ARG A 225 -17.27 18.75 -1.42
N GLY A 226 -18.57 18.96 -1.26
CA GLY A 226 -19.11 20.19 -0.67
C GLY A 226 -19.01 20.24 0.85
N GLY A 227 -19.34 21.39 1.43
CA GLY A 227 -19.36 21.61 2.88
C GLY A 227 -17.96 21.52 3.50
N THR A 228 -17.71 20.47 4.30
CA THR A 228 -16.40 20.21 4.93
C THR A 228 -15.42 19.47 4.01
N GLY A 229 -15.76 19.29 2.73
CA GLY A 229 -15.02 18.45 1.78
C GLY A 229 -15.53 17.00 1.71
N LYS A 230 -16.42 16.60 2.61
CA LYS A 230 -16.97 15.24 2.70
C LYS A 230 -18.32 15.06 2.00
N GLY A 231 -19.01 16.14 1.66
CA GLY A 231 -20.31 16.08 1.01
C GLY A 231 -21.28 17.17 1.46
N ARG A 232 -22.13 17.61 0.54
CA ARG A 232 -23.22 18.55 0.82
C ARG A 232 -24.44 18.25 -0.05
N VAL A 233 -25.62 18.36 0.55
CA VAL A 233 -26.92 18.25 -0.14
C VAL A 233 -27.80 19.43 0.25
N VAL A 234 -28.42 20.08 -0.73
CA VAL A 234 -29.43 21.12 -0.50
C VAL A 234 -30.72 20.70 -1.17
N ALA A 235 -31.79 20.60 -0.38
CA ALA A 235 -33.09 20.11 -0.83
C ALA A 235 -34.24 20.97 -0.30
N HIS A 236 -35.31 21.03 -1.09
CA HIS A 236 -36.59 21.55 -0.61
C HIS A 236 -37.45 20.42 -0.07
N PHE A 237 -38.32 20.73 0.89
CA PHE A 237 -39.20 19.75 1.49
C PHE A 237 -40.51 20.36 1.99
N ASP A 238 -41.55 19.52 2.01
CA ASP A 238 -42.84 19.81 2.60
C ASP A 238 -43.12 18.81 3.74
N GLY A 239 -43.26 19.30 4.97
CA GLY A 239 -43.62 18.48 6.13
C GLY A 239 -42.58 18.51 7.23
N ASP A 240 -42.24 17.33 7.77
CA ASP A 240 -41.38 17.20 8.95
C ASP A 240 -39.89 17.44 8.62
N PRO A 241 -39.24 18.43 9.26
CA PRO A 241 -37.80 18.68 9.11
C PRO A 241 -36.93 17.47 9.46
N GLN A 242 -37.34 16.64 10.43
CA GLN A 242 -36.59 15.45 10.81
C GLN A 242 -36.57 14.41 9.68
N ALA A 243 -37.72 14.15 9.07
CA ALA A 243 -37.83 13.30 7.89
C ALA A 243 -37.01 13.85 6.69
N ALA A 244 -37.00 15.18 6.50
CA ALA A 244 -36.23 15.81 5.44
C ALA A 244 -34.71 15.63 5.63
N ALA A 245 -34.20 15.77 6.86
CA ALA A 245 -32.79 15.51 7.17
C ALA A 245 -32.38 14.06 6.88
N VAL A 246 -33.20 13.09 7.30
CA VAL A 246 -32.96 11.67 7.03
C VAL A 246 -32.96 11.39 5.53
N GLN A 247 -33.97 11.86 4.81
CA GLN A 247 -34.08 11.63 3.36
C GLN A 247 -32.93 12.28 2.58
N ALA A 248 -32.44 13.45 3.00
CA ALA A 248 -31.27 14.08 2.38
C ALA A 248 -29.99 13.26 2.60
N ALA A 249 -29.81 12.67 3.79
CA ALA A 249 -28.70 11.75 4.06
C ALA A 249 -28.83 10.43 3.28
N GLU A 250 -30.05 9.88 3.15
CA GLU A 250 -30.34 8.70 2.32
C GLU A 250 -30.01 8.96 0.84
N VAL A 251 -30.40 10.12 0.29
CA VAL A 251 -30.01 10.53 -1.07
C VAL A 251 -28.49 10.52 -1.23
N PHE A 252 -27.74 11.07 -0.27
CA PHE A 252 -26.28 11.10 -0.36
C PHE A 252 -25.64 9.69 -0.27
N ALA A 253 -26.19 8.81 0.58
CA ALA A 253 -25.75 7.41 0.67
C ALA A 253 -25.97 6.65 -0.65
N LEU A 254 -27.14 6.83 -1.29
CA LEU A 254 -27.44 6.23 -2.61
C LEU A 254 -26.57 6.83 -3.72
N PHE A 255 -26.37 8.16 -3.69
CA PHE A 255 -25.54 8.90 -4.64
C PHE A 255 -24.09 8.41 -4.65
N THR A 256 -23.53 8.09 -3.48
CA THR A 256 -22.15 7.57 -3.33
C THR A 256 -22.03 6.07 -3.60
N GLY A 257 -23.15 5.37 -3.81
CA GLY A 257 -23.19 3.95 -4.16
C GLY A 257 -22.98 2.98 -2.99
N MET A 258 -23.11 3.43 -1.73
CA MET A 258 -22.81 2.60 -0.55
C MET A 258 -23.58 1.28 -0.48
N GLN A 259 -24.80 1.25 -1.02
CA GLN A 259 -25.63 0.05 -1.11
C GLN A 259 -24.98 -1.07 -1.94
N LEU A 260 -23.98 -0.76 -2.76
CA LEU A 260 -23.31 -1.75 -3.62
C LEU A 260 -22.38 -2.70 -2.86
N CYS A 261 -21.97 -2.35 -1.64
CA CYS A 261 -21.12 -3.23 -0.83
C CYS A 261 -21.87 -4.43 -0.23
N LEU A 262 -23.18 -4.31 0.00
CA LEU A 262 -23.98 -5.30 0.72
C LEU A 262 -25.22 -5.65 -0.11
N SER A 263 -25.24 -6.85 -0.68
CA SER A 263 -26.35 -7.33 -1.51
C SER A 263 -27.64 -7.46 -0.68
N GLY A 264 -28.74 -6.99 -1.24
CA GLY A 264 -30.03 -6.94 -0.55
C GLY A 264 -30.08 -5.90 0.58
N SER A 265 -29.13 -4.96 0.65
CA SER A 265 -29.10 -3.99 1.73
C SER A 265 -30.19 -2.92 1.65
N THR A 266 -30.55 -2.41 2.82
CA THR A 266 -31.51 -1.31 3.03
C THR A 266 -30.82 -0.15 3.75
N LEU A 267 -31.46 1.03 3.73
CA LEU A 267 -31.01 2.20 4.48
C LEU A 267 -31.77 2.28 5.79
N ASN A 268 -31.04 2.41 6.89
CA ASN A 268 -31.60 2.55 8.23
C ASN A 268 -31.12 3.86 8.87
N THR A 269 -32.02 4.56 9.56
CA THR A 269 -31.64 5.69 10.42
C THR A 269 -31.07 5.14 11.73
N ALA A 270 -29.75 5.26 11.91
CA ALA A 270 -29.07 4.77 13.11
C ALA A 270 -29.09 5.79 14.25
N GLN A 271 -29.01 7.07 13.92
CA GLN A 271 -29.06 8.16 14.91
C GLN A 271 -29.79 9.37 14.32
N LEU A 272 -30.66 9.95 15.13
CA LEU A 272 -31.28 11.25 14.88
C LEU A 272 -31.36 12.00 16.21
N SER A 273 -30.76 13.18 16.27
CA SER A 273 -30.73 13.98 17.50
C SER A 273 -30.66 15.47 17.19
N GLY A 274 -30.98 16.30 18.18
CA GLY A 274 -31.12 17.74 18.01
C GLY A 274 -32.58 18.17 17.92
N SER A 275 -32.79 19.46 17.65
CA SER A 275 -34.12 20.06 17.57
C SER A 275 -34.10 21.24 16.62
N VAL A 276 -35.22 21.44 15.92
CA VAL A 276 -35.42 22.56 15.01
C VAL A 276 -36.69 23.26 15.44
N VAL A 277 -36.62 24.57 15.65
CA VAL A 277 -37.76 25.41 16.03
C VAL A 277 -37.99 26.46 14.96
N GLY A 278 -39.15 26.41 14.33
CA GLY A 278 -39.56 27.30 13.23
C GLY A 278 -40.13 26.53 12.04
N SER A 279 -40.47 27.25 10.98
CA SER A 279 -40.87 26.68 9.69
C SER A 279 -39.71 26.84 8.72
N ALA A 280 -39.31 25.74 8.08
CA ALA A 280 -38.35 25.73 6.98
C ALA A 280 -38.97 25.01 5.79
N ALA A 281 -38.59 25.44 4.59
CA ALA A 281 -38.88 24.75 3.34
C ALA A 281 -37.61 24.17 2.69
N THR A 282 -36.44 24.41 3.30
CA THR A 282 -35.13 24.01 2.78
C THR A 282 -34.34 23.32 3.88
N VAL A 283 -33.69 22.20 3.53
CA VAL A 283 -32.69 21.53 4.34
C VAL A 283 -31.35 21.62 3.64
N GLU A 284 -30.33 22.04 4.38
CA GLU A 284 -28.93 22.00 3.97
C GLU A 284 -28.21 20.96 4.83
N LEU A 285 -27.87 19.83 4.21
CA LEU A 285 -27.15 18.73 4.82
C LEU A 285 -25.65 18.87 4.52
N VAL A 286 -24.83 18.95 5.56
CA VAL A 286 -23.36 18.93 5.46
C VAL A 286 -22.85 17.63 6.07
N VAL A 287 -22.20 16.81 5.26
CA VAL A 287 -21.65 15.52 5.70
C VAL A 287 -20.48 15.78 6.63
N THR A 288 -20.54 15.18 7.81
CA THR A 288 -19.50 15.27 8.83
C THR A 288 -18.65 14.01 8.86
N ASP A 289 -19.23 12.86 8.50
CA ASP A 289 -18.52 11.60 8.38
C ASP A 289 -19.11 10.67 7.33
N ILE A 290 -18.25 9.92 6.66
CA ILE A 290 -18.61 8.99 5.60
C ILE A 290 -17.57 7.87 5.54
N ASP A 291 -18.02 6.63 5.71
CA ASP A 291 -17.14 5.49 5.87
C ASP A 291 -17.83 4.17 5.52
N LEU A 292 -17.05 3.09 5.37
CA LEU A 292 -17.52 1.70 5.24
C LEU A 292 -17.41 0.89 6.54
N VAL A 293 -16.68 1.38 7.55
CA VAL A 293 -16.49 0.69 8.85
C VAL A 293 -17.20 1.47 9.96
N PRO A 294 -17.91 0.80 10.90
CA PRO A 294 -18.12 -0.65 11.02
C PRO A 294 -19.18 -1.22 10.07
N ARG A 295 -19.98 -0.34 9.47
CA ARG A 295 -20.89 -0.57 8.36
C ARG A 295 -20.87 0.68 7.47
N PRO A 296 -21.25 0.58 6.18
CA PRO A 296 -21.34 1.74 5.33
C PRO A 296 -22.32 2.77 5.90
N HIS A 297 -21.89 4.01 6.04
CA HIS A 297 -22.71 5.05 6.66
C HIS A 297 -22.36 6.46 6.22
N VAL A 298 -23.35 7.34 6.38
CA VAL A 298 -23.23 8.80 6.25
C VAL A 298 -23.72 9.42 7.54
N SER A 299 -22.87 10.18 8.20
CA SER A 299 -23.24 11.06 9.31
C SER A 299 -23.16 12.51 8.86
N ALA A 300 -24.15 13.32 9.22
CA ALA A 300 -24.25 14.68 8.75
C ALA A 300 -24.95 15.61 9.74
N THR A 301 -24.63 16.90 9.62
CA THR A 301 -25.38 17.99 10.24
C THR A 301 -26.36 18.57 9.24
N ALA A 302 -27.64 18.60 9.58
CA ALA A 302 -28.70 19.23 8.80
C ALA A 302 -29.08 20.58 9.41
N ASN A 303 -28.93 21.63 8.61
CA ASN A 303 -29.30 23.00 8.92
C ASN A 303 -30.57 23.39 8.16
N PHE A 304 -31.37 24.28 8.76
CA PHE A 304 -32.67 24.68 8.24
C PHE A 304 -32.74 26.21 8.21
N PRO A 305 -32.47 26.84 7.06
CA PRO A 305 -32.48 28.30 6.94
C PRO A 305 -33.76 28.92 7.48
N GLY A 306 -33.62 29.97 8.32
CA GLY A 306 -34.75 30.66 8.94
C GLY A 306 -35.28 30.02 10.23
N THR A 307 -34.66 28.95 10.73
CA THR A 307 -35.04 28.30 12.00
C THR A 307 -33.92 28.39 13.03
N GLN A 308 -34.24 28.07 14.29
CA GLN A 308 -33.24 27.87 15.34
C GLN A 308 -32.97 26.39 15.57
N GLY A 309 -31.69 26.03 15.61
CA GLY A 309 -31.21 24.67 15.87
C GLY A 309 -30.75 23.93 14.63
N GLN A 310 -30.26 22.71 14.84
CA GLN A 310 -29.75 21.81 13.81
C GLN A 310 -30.07 20.36 14.19
N LEU A 311 -30.07 19.47 13.21
CA LEU A 311 -30.19 18.04 13.44
C LEU A 311 -28.88 17.33 13.12
N GLN A 312 -28.54 16.34 13.93
CA GLN A 312 -27.49 15.37 13.62
C GLN A 312 -28.18 14.09 13.17
N VAL A 313 -27.81 13.60 12.00
CA VAL A 313 -28.40 12.41 11.38
C VAL A 313 -27.32 11.44 10.92
N THR A 314 -27.53 10.16 11.18
CA THR A 314 -26.71 9.07 10.66
C THR A 314 -27.58 8.05 9.95
N VAL A 315 -27.29 7.81 8.68
CA VAL A 315 -27.88 6.74 7.87
C VAL A 315 -26.84 5.65 7.66
N THR A 316 -27.22 4.42 7.92
CA THR A 316 -26.38 3.22 7.73
C THR A 316 -26.97 2.31 6.68
N VAL A 317 -26.12 1.72 5.84
CA VAL A 317 -26.48 0.61 4.97
C VAL A 317 -26.41 -0.69 5.77
N ALA A 318 -27.51 -1.43 5.80
CA ALA A 318 -27.60 -2.68 6.53
C ALA A 318 -28.01 -3.83 5.62
N GLU A 319 -27.28 -4.94 5.73
CA GLU A 319 -27.61 -6.22 5.13
C GLU A 319 -28.95 -6.79 5.65
N PRO A 320 -29.62 -7.70 4.91
CA PRO A 320 -30.77 -8.41 5.43
C PRO A 320 -30.43 -9.19 6.70
N VAL A 321 -31.31 -9.14 7.70
CA VAL A 321 -31.13 -9.81 8.99
C VAL A 321 -30.78 -11.28 8.79
N GLY A 322 -29.69 -11.73 9.42
CA GLY A 322 -29.21 -13.12 9.34
C GLY A 322 -28.32 -13.42 8.14
N THR A 323 -28.04 -12.44 7.27
CA THR A 323 -27.09 -12.59 6.16
C THR A 323 -25.66 -12.37 6.64
N GLY A 324 -24.73 -13.23 6.20
CA GLY A 324 -23.31 -13.07 6.47
C GLY A 324 -22.70 -11.96 5.60
N VAL A 325 -21.71 -11.25 6.14
CA VAL A 325 -20.96 -10.20 5.42
C VAL A 325 -19.48 -10.56 5.24
N GLY A 326 -19.16 -11.85 5.34
CA GLY A 326 -17.82 -12.37 5.11
C GLY A 326 -17.51 -12.60 3.63
N PRO A 327 -16.33 -13.18 3.32
CA PRO A 327 -15.92 -13.49 1.96
C PRO A 327 -16.99 -14.27 1.18
N GLY A 328 -17.34 -13.79 -0.02
CA GLY A 328 -18.37 -14.37 -0.89
C GLY A 328 -19.82 -14.18 -0.44
N ALA A 329 -20.05 -13.68 0.78
CA ALA A 329 -21.40 -13.55 1.35
C ALA A 329 -22.00 -12.15 1.17
N ALA A 330 -21.17 -11.10 1.26
CA ALA A 330 -21.66 -9.72 1.14
C ALA A 330 -22.17 -9.38 -0.28
N ALA A 331 -21.56 -9.97 -1.32
CA ALA A 331 -21.96 -9.81 -2.72
C ALA A 331 -21.69 -11.13 -3.47
N PRO A 332 -22.71 -11.89 -3.89
CA PRO A 332 -22.55 -13.26 -4.43
C PRO A 332 -21.60 -13.45 -5.63
N SER A 333 -21.26 -12.38 -6.36
CA SER A 333 -20.36 -12.39 -7.53
C SER A 333 -18.92 -12.02 -7.21
N LEU A 334 -18.61 -11.66 -5.96
CA LEU A 334 -17.31 -11.17 -5.53
C LEU A 334 -16.84 -11.97 -4.32
N LEU A 335 -15.57 -12.33 -4.28
CA LEU A 335 -14.98 -12.86 -3.07
C LEU A 335 -14.90 -11.76 -2.00
N LEU A 336 -14.27 -10.62 -2.33
CA LEU A 336 -14.11 -9.46 -1.44
C LEU A 336 -14.45 -8.18 -2.21
N ASN A 337 -14.85 -7.14 -1.49
CA ASN A 337 -15.20 -5.84 -2.06
C ASN A 337 -14.71 -4.71 -1.16
N GLU A 338 -15.07 -3.46 -1.47
CA GLU A 338 -14.54 -2.25 -0.85
C GLU A 338 -14.79 -2.21 0.67
N PHE A 339 -15.93 -2.77 1.10
CA PHE A 339 -16.27 -2.94 2.51
C PHE A 339 -15.26 -3.86 3.21
N HIS A 340 -14.94 -5.01 2.59
CA HIS A 340 -13.93 -5.93 3.12
C HIS A 340 -12.52 -5.31 3.09
N MET A 341 -12.16 -4.58 2.03
CA MET A 341 -10.85 -3.91 1.95
C MET A 341 -10.67 -2.90 3.07
N THR A 342 -11.70 -2.12 3.37
CA THR A 342 -11.67 -1.15 4.48
C THR A 342 -11.61 -1.85 5.85
N HIS A 343 -12.34 -2.97 6.02
CA HIS A 343 -12.25 -3.81 7.21
C HIS A 343 -10.85 -4.41 7.40
N LEU A 344 -10.22 -4.89 6.33
CA LEU A 344 -8.86 -5.41 6.37
C LEU A 344 -7.84 -4.31 6.72
N ALA A 345 -7.99 -3.12 6.13
CA ALA A 345 -7.10 -2.00 6.34
C ALA A 345 -7.12 -1.47 7.78
N ARG A 346 -8.30 -1.34 8.42
CA ARG A 346 -8.41 -0.75 9.78
C ARG A 346 -9.54 -1.28 10.67
N GLY A 347 -10.44 -2.09 10.13
CA GLY A 347 -11.55 -2.67 10.89
C GLY A 347 -11.26 -4.07 11.43
N ASP A 348 -12.33 -4.84 11.54
CA ASP A 348 -12.33 -6.25 11.94
C ASP A 348 -11.89 -7.15 10.77
N GLN A 349 -10.75 -7.82 10.94
CA GLN A 349 -10.20 -8.70 9.92
C GLN A 349 -11.06 -9.95 9.72
N SER A 350 -11.84 -10.39 10.71
CA SER A 350 -12.70 -11.55 10.57
C SER A 350 -13.87 -11.33 9.61
N ILE A 351 -14.28 -10.07 9.44
CA ILE A 351 -15.27 -9.69 8.42
C ILE A 351 -14.63 -9.81 7.03
N ALA A 352 -13.43 -9.27 6.85
CA ALA A 352 -12.75 -9.28 5.55
C ALA A 352 -12.21 -10.66 5.16
N MET A 353 -11.73 -11.43 6.12
CA MET A 353 -10.93 -12.64 5.88
C MET A 353 -11.60 -13.88 6.48
N GLY A 354 -12.72 -13.80 7.18
CA GLY A 354 -13.36 -14.96 7.81
C GLY A 354 -12.90 -15.22 9.25
N PRO A 355 -13.64 -16.07 9.98
CA PRO A 355 -13.53 -16.24 11.43
C PRO A 355 -12.17 -16.73 11.91
N GLU A 356 -11.41 -17.45 11.09
CA GLU A 356 -10.06 -17.92 11.45
C GLU A 356 -9.03 -16.80 11.61
N PHE A 357 -9.31 -15.59 11.08
CA PHE A 357 -8.46 -14.41 11.25
C PHE A 357 -8.90 -13.52 12.43
N ALA A 358 -9.89 -13.93 13.23
CA ALA A 358 -10.43 -13.13 14.33
C ALA A 358 -9.39 -12.79 15.41
N GLU A 359 -8.35 -13.60 15.59
CA GLU A 359 -7.27 -13.32 16.55
C GLU A 359 -6.44 -12.07 16.20
N TYR A 360 -6.48 -11.62 14.94
CA TYR A 360 -5.75 -10.44 14.46
C TYR A 360 -6.55 -9.14 14.59
N THR A 361 -7.83 -9.21 14.98
CA THR A 361 -8.66 -8.02 15.13
C THR A 361 -8.24 -7.20 16.36
N GLY A 362 -8.01 -5.91 16.15
CA GLY A 362 -7.64 -4.96 17.22
C GLY A 362 -6.20 -5.10 17.75
N VAL A 363 -5.37 -5.94 17.13
CA VAL A 363 -3.94 -6.05 17.44
C VAL A 363 -3.10 -5.67 16.22
N ARG A 364 -1.80 -5.46 16.43
CA ARG A 364 -0.85 -5.30 15.33
C ARG A 364 -0.77 -6.61 14.56
N ALA A 365 -1.09 -6.57 13.27
CA ALA A 365 -1.07 -7.72 12.37
C ALA A 365 -0.92 -7.21 10.93
N THR A 366 -0.71 -8.12 9.98
CA THR A 366 -0.77 -7.79 8.55
C THR A 366 -2.09 -7.09 8.21
N ARG A 367 -1.99 -5.93 7.57
CA ARG A 367 -3.10 -5.11 7.10
C ARG A 367 -2.77 -4.57 5.72
N LEU A 368 -3.78 -4.18 4.97
CA LEU A 368 -3.58 -3.32 3.80
C LEU A 368 -3.37 -1.86 4.24
N PRO A 369 -2.78 -1.01 3.38
CA PRO A 369 -2.86 0.43 3.56
C PRO A 369 -4.31 0.92 3.60
N THR A 370 -4.53 2.14 4.09
CA THR A 370 -5.86 2.76 4.20
C THR A 370 -5.91 4.15 3.54
N GLY A 371 -7.09 4.78 3.51
CA GLY A 371 -7.29 6.10 2.92
C GLY A 371 -6.86 6.16 1.46
N GLY A 372 -6.13 7.21 1.09
CA GLY A 372 -5.62 7.43 -0.27
C GLY A 372 -4.54 6.46 -0.73
N LEU A 373 -4.04 5.57 0.15
CA LEU A 373 -3.17 4.45 -0.20
C LEU A 373 -3.90 3.12 -0.34
N LEU A 374 -5.21 3.01 -0.08
CA LEU A 374 -5.93 1.78 -0.37
C LEU A 374 -6.19 1.69 -1.88
N LEU A 375 -5.36 0.90 -2.57
CA LEU A 375 -5.27 0.88 -4.04
C LEU A 375 -5.67 -0.47 -4.65
N VAL A 376 -6.50 -1.22 -3.93
CA VAL A 376 -7.23 -2.42 -4.37
C VAL A 376 -8.65 -2.31 -3.83
N ASP A 377 -9.66 -2.43 -4.69
CA ASP A 377 -11.06 -2.24 -4.29
C ASP A 377 -11.78 -3.57 -4.09
N ARG A 378 -11.54 -4.54 -4.98
CA ARG A 378 -12.31 -5.78 -5.05
C ARG A 378 -11.43 -6.97 -5.37
N VAL A 379 -11.86 -8.12 -4.89
CA VAL A 379 -11.35 -9.43 -5.28
C VAL A 379 -12.50 -10.18 -5.92
N ILE A 380 -12.35 -10.46 -7.21
CA ILE A 380 -13.36 -11.15 -7.99
C ILE A 380 -13.36 -12.62 -7.58
N GLU A 381 -12.20 -13.25 -7.64
CA GLU A 381 -12.04 -14.68 -7.36
C GLU A 381 -10.67 -15.01 -6.78
N PHE A 382 -10.63 -16.16 -6.09
CA PHE A 382 -9.43 -16.82 -5.61
C PHE A 382 -9.53 -18.28 -6.02
N ASP A 383 -8.66 -18.72 -6.94
CA ASP A 383 -8.52 -20.13 -7.25
C ASP A 383 -7.37 -20.71 -6.43
N GLY A 384 -7.72 -21.35 -5.34
CA GLY A 384 -6.80 -21.91 -4.37
C GLY A 384 -7.55 -22.46 -3.16
N ALA A 385 -6.81 -22.95 -2.17
CA ALA A 385 -7.38 -23.35 -0.89
C ALA A 385 -6.53 -22.81 0.25
N ARG A 386 -7.17 -22.28 1.29
CA ARG A 386 -6.46 -21.82 2.49
C ARG A 386 -5.63 -22.93 3.12
N GLY A 387 -4.43 -22.58 3.57
CA GLY A 387 -3.45 -23.52 4.08
C GLY A 387 -2.74 -24.36 3.00
N ARG A 388 -3.16 -24.30 1.73
CA ARG A 388 -2.41 -24.85 0.59
C ARG A 388 -1.60 -23.73 -0.06
N LEU A 389 -0.29 -23.74 0.23
CA LEU A 389 0.64 -22.65 -0.09
C LEU A 389 1.56 -22.99 -1.29
N ASP A 390 1.25 -24.07 -2.02
CA ASP A 390 1.97 -24.56 -3.19
C ASP A 390 1.57 -23.84 -4.48
N GLY A 391 0.41 -23.17 -4.51
CA GLY A 391 -0.03 -22.30 -5.60
C GLY A 391 -1.45 -21.77 -5.39
N ALA A 392 -1.72 -20.61 -5.97
CA ALA A 392 -3.04 -19.98 -6.01
C ALA A 392 -3.07 -18.92 -7.12
N THR A 393 -4.26 -18.54 -7.56
CA THR A 393 -4.46 -17.35 -8.41
C THR A 393 -5.47 -16.39 -7.80
N TYR A 394 -5.34 -15.12 -8.16
CA TYR A 394 -6.21 -14.03 -7.70
C TYR A 394 -6.55 -13.13 -8.88
N THR A 395 -7.81 -12.71 -8.95
CA THR A 395 -8.26 -11.65 -9.85
C THR A 395 -8.82 -10.50 -9.02
N THR A 396 -8.25 -9.31 -9.19
CA THR A 396 -8.62 -8.11 -8.40
C THR A 396 -8.92 -6.93 -9.31
N GLU A 397 -9.66 -5.96 -8.77
CA GLU A 397 -9.94 -4.71 -9.46
C GLU A 397 -9.58 -3.51 -8.58
N TYR A 398 -9.11 -2.44 -9.23
CA TYR A 398 -8.99 -1.09 -8.70
C TYR A 398 -9.59 -0.09 -9.68
N ASP A 399 -10.58 0.67 -9.25
CA ASP A 399 -11.08 1.82 -10.00
C ASP A 399 -10.13 3.00 -9.80
N SER A 400 -9.62 3.60 -10.87
CA SER A 400 -8.73 4.77 -10.84
C SER A 400 -9.49 6.04 -11.25
N PRO A 401 -10.21 6.69 -10.32
CA PRO A 401 -11.00 7.86 -10.69
C PRO A 401 -10.15 9.06 -11.12
N ALA A 402 -10.67 9.83 -12.08
CA ALA A 402 -9.94 10.96 -12.69
C ALA A 402 -9.55 12.08 -11.71
N ASP A 403 -10.31 12.24 -10.62
CA ASP A 403 -10.05 13.20 -9.55
C ASP A 403 -9.19 12.61 -8.41
N SER A 404 -8.58 11.44 -8.57
CA SER A 404 -7.72 10.88 -7.51
C SER A 404 -6.60 11.86 -7.17
N TRP A 405 -6.31 12.01 -5.87
CA TRP A 405 -5.35 12.98 -5.35
C TRP A 405 -3.99 12.92 -6.07
N TYR A 406 -3.52 11.70 -6.36
CA TYR A 406 -2.21 11.47 -6.96
C TYR A 406 -2.09 11.99 -8.39
N TYR A 407 -3.18 12.15 -9.14
CA TYR A 407 -3.14 12.78 -10.47
C TYR A 407 -2.90 14.29 -10.39
N GLY A 408 -3.27 14.93 -9.28
CA GLY A 408 -3.03 16.36 -9.07
C GLY A 408 -1.72 16.66 -8.33
N ASP A 409 -1.10 15.65 -7.72
CA ASP A 409 0.13 15.81 -6.93
C ASP A 409 1.39 15.41 -7.70
N THR A 410 1.24 14.65 -8.79
CA THR A 410 2.35 14.12 -9.58
C THR A 410 2.84 15.12 -10.62
N ALA A 411 4.13 15.03 -10.98
CA ALA A 411 4.69 15.67 -12.18
C ALA A 411 4.43 14.87 -13.47
N ASN A 412 4.01 13.60 -13.35
CA ASN A 412 3.72 12.73 -14.48
C ASN A 412 2.40 13.12 -15.16
N GLU A 413 2.29 12.92 -16.47
CA GLU A 413 1.06 13.21 -17.23
C GLU A 413 -0.12 12.31 -16.83
N SER A 414 0.20 11.06 -16.49
CA SER A 414 -0.74 10.04 -16.05
C SER A 414 -0.44 9.64 -14.60
N MET A 415 -0.78 8.42 -14.25
CA MET A 415 -0.55 7.84 -12.93
C MET A 415 0.95 7.89 -12.56
N PRO A 416 1.33 8.28 -11.32
CA PRO A 416 2.71 8.16 -10.84
C PRO A 416 3.08 6.69 -10.60
N HIS A 417 4.37 6.36 -10.71
CA HIS A 417 4.83 4.98 -10.71
C HIS A 417 4.51 4.24 -9.40
N PHE A 418 4.58 4.93 -8.27
CA PHE A 418 4.24 4.32 -6.98
C PHE A 418 2.82 3.77 -6.95
N VAL A 419 1.86 4.32 -7.71
CA VAL A 419 0.48 3.80 -7.76
C VAL A 419 0.42 2.53 -8.60
N TYR A 420 1.16 2.42 -9.71
CA TYR A 420 1.32 1.16 -10.44
C TYR A 420 1.85 0.07 -9.50
N MET A 421 2.89 0.40 -8.73
CA MET A 421 3.46 -0.50 -7.74
C MET A 421 2.47 -0.81 -6.62
N GLU A 422 1.83 0.17 -5.99
CA GLU A 422 0.95 -0.08 -4.85
C GLU A 422 -0.30 -0.88 -5.23
N THR A 423 -0.91 -0.61 -6.39
CA THR A 423 -2.01 -1.44 -6.90
C THR A 423 -1.53 -2.88 -7.11
N SER A 424 -0.37 -3.08 -7.75
CA SER A 424 0.14 -4.43 -8.01
C SER A 424 0.55 -5.20 -6.75
N LEU A 425 1.26 -4.52 -5.87
CA LEU A 425 1.85 -5.06 -4.66
C LEU A 425 0.79 -5.38 -3.61
N GLN A 426 -0.21 -4.51 -3.40
CA GLN A 426 -1.29 -4.77 -2.44
C GLN A 426 -2.15 -5.97 -2.87
N ALA A 427 -2.41 -6.14 -4.16
CA ALA A 427 -3.19 -7.28 -4.66
C ALA A 427 -2.43 -8.62 -4.51
N ALA A 428 -1.14 -8.65 -4.86
CA ALA A 428 -0.30 -9.84 -4.65
C ALA A 428 -0.15 -10.18 -3.16
N LEU A 429 0.07 -9.16 -2.33
CA LEU A 429 0.09 -9.24 -0.87
C LEU A 429 -1.20 -9.86 -0.33
N LEU A 430 -2.34 -9.33 -0.76
CA LEU A 430 -3.65 -9.77 -0.30
C LEU A 430 -3.89 -11.25 -0.62
N MET A 431 -3.55 -11.69 -1.84
CA MET A 431 -3.62 -13.11 -2.21
C MET A 431 -2.78 -13.97 -1.27
N GLY A 432 -1.52 -13.58 -1.07
CA GLY A 432 -0.60 -14.28 -0.18
C GLY A 432 -1.16 -14.41 1.22
N TYR A 433 -1.68 -13.31 1.78
CA TYR A 433 -2.22 -13.29 3.13
C TYR A 433 -3.50 -14.12 3.24
N TYR A 434 -4.37 -14.03 2.23
CA TYR A 434 -5.62 -14.78 2.14
C TYR A 434 -5.39 -16.29 2.06
N ALA A 435 -4.30 -16.75 1.45
CA ALA A 435 -3.91 -18.16 1.43
C ALA A 435 -3.57 -18.71 2.83
N GLY A 436 -3.34 -17.84 3.82
CA GLY A 436 -3.18 -18.19 5.23
C GLY A 436 -1.77 -18.60 5.70
N PRO A 437 -0.65 -18.09 5.17
CA PRO A 437 0.67 -18.40 5.70
C PRO A 437 0.84 -17.94 7.16
N THR A 438 0.12 -16.89 7.58
CA THR A 438 0.15 -16.40 8.97
C THR A 438 -0.55 -17.34 9.94
N LEU A 439 -1.54 -18.10 9.48
CA LEU A 439 -2.28 -19.08 10.29
C LEU A 439 -1.43 -20.30 10.67
N THR A 440 -0.24 -20.44 10.07
CA THR A 440 0.72 -21.50 10.42
C THR A 440 1.42 -21.25 11.76
N GLN A 441 1.35 -20.03 12.30
CA GLN A 441 1.97 -19.63 13.57
C GLN A 441 0.96 -18.90 14.48
N PRO A 442 -0.02 -19.62 15.07
CA PRO A 442 -1.05 -19.02 15.91
C PRO A 442 -0.48 -18.23 17.10
N GLY A 443 -1.10 -17.10 17.45
CA GLY A 443 -0.64 -16.24 18.55
C GLY A 443 0.62 -15.42 18.27
N VAL A 444 1.22 -15.53 17.08
CA VAL A 444 2.34 -14.69 16.65
C VAL A 444 1.83 -13.59 15.72
N THR A 445 2.10 -12.34 16.08
CA THR A 445 1.85 -11.20 15.19
C THR A 445 2.98 -11.10 14.17
N LEU A 446 2.62 -11.15 12.89
CA LEU A 446 3.56 -11.01 11.79
C LEU A 446 3.39 -9.64 11.13
N SER A 447 4.51 -9.04 10.76
CA SER A 447 4.60 -7.85 9.94
C SER A 447 4.92 -8.23 8.51
N LEU A 448 4.27 -7.59 7.57
CA LEU A 448 4.44 -7.88 6.16
C LEU A 448 5.39 -6.89 5.51
N ARG A 449 6.39 -7.39 4.76
CA ARG A 449 7.34 -6.54 4.04
C ARG A 449 7.56 -7.07 2.63
N ASN A 450 7.56 -6.15 1.66
CA ASN A 450 8.09 -6.45 0.34
C ASN A 450 9.62 -6.60 0.44
N LEU A 451 10.19 -7.54 -0.32
CA LEU A 451 11.62 -7.83 -0.33
C LEU A 451 12.29 -7.47 -1.66
N GLY A 452 11.51 -7.27 -2.70
CA GLY A 452 12.00 -7.01 -4.03
C GLY A 452 11.02 -7.46 -5.10
N GLY A 453 11.40 -7.19 -6.34
CA GLY A 453 10.63 -7.56 -7.51
C GLY A 453 11.17 -6.92 -8.77
N THR A 454 10.45 -7.18 -9.86
CA THR A 454 10.64 -6.57 -11.17
C THR A 454 9.32 -5.99 -11.63
N ALA A 455 9.39 -4.98 -12.49
CA ALA A 455 8.21 -4.49 -13.17
C ALA A 455 8.54 -3.84 -14.51
N THR A 456 7.56 -3.82 -15.40
CA THR A 456 7.66 -3.24 -16.74
C THR A 456 6.31 -2.64 -17.11
N VAL A 457 6.33 -1.37 -17.54
CA VAL A 457 5.20 -0.77 -18.26
C VAL A 457 5.22 -1.34 -19.68
N LEU A 458 4.13 -1.95 -20.12
CA LEU A 458 4.02 -2.64 -21.42
C LEU A 458 3.46 -1.73 -22.51
N ARG A 459 2.69 -0.71 -22.14
CA ARG A 459 2.15 0.31 -23.04
C ARG A 459 1.74 1.56 -22.28
N GLN A 460 1.75 2.69 -22.99
CA GLN A 460 1.24 3.95 -22.46
C GLN A 460 -0.30 3.97 -22.50
N ILE A 461 -0.92 4.42 -21.41
CA ILE A 461 -2.37 4.55 -21.27
C ILE A 461 -2.71 5.60 -20.21
N ASP A 462 -3.73 6.42 -20.46
CA ASP A 462 -4.38 7.22 -19.42
C ASP A 462 -5.32 6.34 -18.59
N LEU A 463 -5.04 6.24 -17.30
CA LEU A 463 -5.75 5.37 -16.36
C LEU A 463 -6.93 6.09 -15.68
N ARG A 464 -7.15 7.38 -15.95
CA ARG A 464 -8.27 8.14 -15.39
C ARG A 464 -9.63 7.54 -15.79
N ASP A 465 -10.47 7.34 -14.79
CA ASP A 465 -11.79 6.72 -14.87
C ASP A 465 -11.81 5.28 -15.45
N LYS A 466 -10.67 4.60 -15.43
CA LYS A 466 -10.54 3.18 -15.79
C LYS A 466 -10.68 2.27 -14.57
N THR A 467 -11.10 1.04 -14.81
CA THR A 467 -10.98 -0.06 -13.85
C THR A 467 -9.77 -0.89 -14.27
N ILE A 468 -8.79 -0.97 -13.39
CA ILE A 468 -7.58 -1.77 -13.55
C ILE A 468 -7.89 -3.16 -13.00
N GLU A 469 -7.88 -4.15 -13.89
CA GLU A 469 -7.93 -5.55 -13.51
C GLU A 469 -6.51 -6.06 -13.30
N GLN A 470 -6.30 -6.88 -12.28
CA GLN A 470 -5.04 -7.58 -12.07
C GLN A 470 -5.27 -9.08 -11.91
N SER A 471 -4.50 -9.85 -12.66
CA SER A 471 -4.30 -11.27 -12.43
C SER A 471 -2.97 -11.50 -11.71
N SER A 472 -2.95 -12.37 -10.71
CA SER A 472 -1.74 -12.74 -9.96
C SER A 472 -1.67 -14.23 -9.70
N ARG A 473 -0.45 -14.78 -9.66
CA ARG A 473 -0.21 -16.18 -9.29
C ARG A 473 0.81 -16.29 -8.18
N LEU A 474 0.52 -17.11 -7.17
CA LEU A 474 1.49 -17.52 -6.16
C LEU A 474 2.42 -18.56 -6.78
N LEU A 475 3.68 -18.19 -6.98
CA LEU A 475 4.70 -19.02 -7.62
C LEU A 475 5.39 -19.95 -6.63
N SER A 476 5.64 -19.46 -5.41
CA SER A 476 6.30 -20.25 -4.37
C SER A 476 5.99 -19.73 -2.98
N THR A 477 6.01 -20.63 -1.99
CA THR A 477 6.05 -20.30 -0.57
C THR A 477 7.20 -21.04 0.10
N THR A 478 8.02 -20.31 0.86
CA THR A 478 9.06 -20.88 1.72
C THR A 478 8.77 -20.54 3.17
N ILE A 479 8.60 -21.55 4.02
CA ILE A 479 8.39 -21.37 5.45
C ILE A 479 9.74 -21.48 6.17
N LEU A 480 10.03 -20.50 7.02
CA LEU A 480 11.27 -20.37 7.79
C LEU A 480 10.93 -20.20 9.27
N PRO A 481 11.86 -20.44 10.21
CA PRO A 481 11.64 -20.10 11.60
C PRO A 481 11.33 -18.59 11.75
N GLY A 482 10.17 -18.26 12.32
CA GLY A 482 9.75 -16.88 12.54
C GLY A 482 9.38 -16.08 11.28
N SER A 483 9.37 -16.70 10.10
CA SER A 483 8.98 -16.01 8.87
C SER A 483 8.45 -16.92 7.76
N SER A 484 7.76 -16.35 6.79
CA SER A 484 7.42 -17.04 5.54
C SER A 484 7.64 -16.10 4.36
N LEU A 485 8.14 -16.62 3.25
CA LEU A 485 8.42 -15.87 2.04
C LEU A 485 7.51 -16.39 0.92
N GLN A 486 6.92 -15.48 0.16
CA GLN A 486 6.05 -15.81 -0.97
C GLN A 486 6.46 -14.99 -2.20
N THR A 487 6.53 -15.67 -3.34
CA THR A 487 6.84 -15.05 -4.64
C THR A 487 5.62 -15.09 -5.54
N PHE A 488 5.41 -14.02 -6.28
CA PHE A 488 4.25 -13.82 -7.14
C PHE A 488 4.65 -13.28 -8.49
N ASP A 489 3.91 -13.64 -9.53
CA ASP A 489 3.82 -12.82 -10.73
C ASP A 489 2.47 -12.09 -10.79
N TYR A 490 2.43 -11.00 -11.54
CA TYR A 490 1.22 -10.24 -11.76
C TYR A 490 1.19 -9.57 -13.13
N THR A 491 -0.02 -9.34 -13.62
CA THR A 491 -0.29 -8.55 -14.83
C THR A 491 -1.51 -7.68 -14.59
N LEU A 492 -1.36 -6.38 -14.83
CA LEU A 492 -2.43 -5.38 -14.79
C LEU A 492 -2.89 -5.08 -16.22
N SER A 493 -4.20 -5.04 -16.38
CA SER A 493 -4.89 -4.86 -17.65
C SER A 493 -6.00 -3.83 -17.52
N VAL A 494 -6.29 -3.14 -18.62
CA VAL A 494 -7.49 -2.33 -18.80
C VAL A 494 -8.14 -2.76 -20.09
N ASP A 495 -9.47 -2.96 -20.07
CA ASP A 495 -10.24 -3.38 -21.24
C ASP A 495 -9.71 -4.69 -21.87
N GLY A 496 -9.14 -5.59 -21.06
CA GLY A 496 -8.55 -6.87 -21.48
C GLY A 496 -7.12 -6.77 -22.05
N GLU A 497 -6.54 -5.57 -22.14
CA GLU A 497 -5.20 -5.37 -22.68
C GLU A 497 -4.17 -5.07 -21.56
N PRO A 498 -3.12 -5.89 -21.40
CA PRO A 498 -2.06 -5.67 -20.43
C PRO A 498 -1.35 -4.32 -20.62
N PHE A 499 -1.01 -3.66 -19.53
CA PHE A 499 -0.19 -2.43 -19.54
C PHE A 499 0.92 -2.40 -18.50
N TYR A 500 0.92 -3.29 -17.52
CA TYR A 500 1.97 -3.39 -16.51
C TYR A 500 2.10 -4.83 -16.02
N SER A 501 3.32 -5.33 -15.87
CA SER A 501 3.56 -6.70 -15.38
C SER A 501 4.85 -6.79 -14.61
N GLY A 502 4.98 -7.80 -13.77
CA GLY A 502 6.20 -8.03 -13.01
C GLY A 502 6.14 -9.23 -12.09
N GLU A 503 7.20 -9.37 -11.31
CA GLU A 503 7.28 -10.32 -10.21
C GLU A 503 7.52 -9.59 -8.89
N THR A 504 7.11 -10.17 -7.78
CA THR A 504 7.32 -9.59 -6.46
C THR A 504 7.47 -10.65 -5.39
N MET A 505 8.28 -10.36 -4.37
CA MET A 505 8.46 -11.22 -3.20
C MET A 505 8.04 -10.49 -1.93
N PHE A 506 7.20 -11.13 -1.14
CA PHE A 506 6.81 -10.68 0.19
C PHE A 506 7.27 -11.64 1.27
N GLY A 507 7.59 -11.09 2.44
CA GLY A 507 7.81 -11.86 3.64
C GLY A 507 6.87 -11.45 4.77
N TYR A 508 6.45 -12.44 5.55
CA TYR A 508 5.74 -12.26 6.82
C TYR A 508 6.75 -12.54 7.92
N PHE A 509 7.03 -11.57 8.77
CA PHE A 509 8.12 -11.63 9.73
C PHE A 509 7.62 -11.43 11.15
N SER A 510 8.12 -12.25 12.08
CA SER A 510 8.01 -11.96 13.50
C SER A 510 8.86 -10.74 13.87
N ASP A 511 8.60 -10.17 15.05
CA ASP A 511 9.42 -9.07 15.59
C ASP A 511 10.90 -9.43 15.70
N GLU A 512 11.19 -10.68 16.07
CA GLU A 512 12.55 -11.17 16.18
C GLU A 512 13.24 -11.25 14.81
N ALA A 513 12.53 -11.75 13.78
CA ALA A 513 13.06 -11.82 12.43
C ALA A 513 13.32 -10.43 11.84
N LEU A 514 12.43 -9.46 12.08
CA LEU A 514 12.63 -8.06 11.65
C LEU A 514 13.79 -7.37 12.37
N ALA A 515 13.94 -7.59 13.68
CA ALA A 515 15.01 -6.96 14.47
C ALA A 515 16.42 -7.38 14.04
N ASN A 516 16.54 -8.53 13.36
CA ASN A 516 17.81 -9.08 12.88
C ASN A 516 18.18 -8.67 11.45
N GLN A 517 17.45 -7.75 10.83
CA GLN A 517 17.77 -7.24 9.49
C GLN A 517 19.15 -6.57 9.46
N THR A 518 19.97 -6.98 8.49
CA THR A 518 21.35 -6.51 8.31
C THR A 518 21.54 -5.60 7.09
N GLY A 519 20.46 -5.11 6.48
CA GLY A 519 20.57 -4.29 5.27
C GLY A 519 21.00 -5.10 4.04
N LEU A 520 21.28 -4.40 2.95
CA LEU A 520 21.74 -5.01 1.70
C LEU A 520 23.21 -5.49 1.77
N ASP A 521 23.98 -4.92 2.69
CA ASP A 521 25.43 -5.12 2.79
C ASP A 521 25.84 -6.03 3.97
N ALA A 522 24.91 -6.87 4.44
CA ALA A 522 25.14 -7.82 5.54
C ALA A 522 25.70 -7.16 6.82
N GLY A 523 25.24 -5.96 7.11
CA GLY A 523 25.58 -5.16 8.28
C GLY A 523 26.90 -4.40 8.17
N ARG A 524 27.59 -4.49 7.03
CA ARG A 524 28.76 -3.66 6.74
C ARG A 524 28.30 -2.25 6.40
N ALA A 525 29.09 -1.26 6.83
CA ALA A 525 28.91 0.11 6.36
C ALA A 525 29.14 0.14 4.85
N ALA A 526 28.18 0.72 4.13
CA ALA A 526 28.27 1.00 2.71
C ALA A 526 28.16 2.53 2.55
N PRO A 527 29.29 3.23 2.37
CA PRO A 527 29.27 4.68 2.16
C PRO A 527 28.49 5.02 0.88
N THR A 528 27.94 6.24 0.83
CA THR A 528 27.43 6.79 -0.43
C THR A 528 28.59 7.07 -1.39
N TRP A 529 28.30 7.29 -2.67
CA TRP A 529 29.35 7.69 -3.60
C TRP A 529 29.95 9.04 -3.21
N LEU A 530 29.15 9.96 -2.66
CA LEU A 530 29.61 11.26 -2.19
C LEU A 530 30.58 11.14 -1.01
N ASP A 531 30.33 10.25 -0.05
CA ASP A 531 31.23 9.96 1.06
C ASP A 531 32.63 9.52 0.59
N GLU A 532 32.66 8.71 -0.48
CA GLU A 532 33.90 8.23 -1.09
C GLU A 532 34.61 9.30 -1.95
N HIS A 533 33.90 10.36 -2.33
CA HIS A 533 34.37 11.42 -3.22
C HIS A 533 34.16 12.81 -2.58
N ALA A 534 34.65 12.99 -1.35
CA ALA A 534 34.46 14.22 -0.58
C ALA A 534 34.96 15.52 -1.27
N ASP A 535 35.89 15.41 -2.22
CA ASP A 535 36.40 16.54 -3.02
C ASP A 535 35.59 16.82 -4.29
N ALA A 536 34.50 16.07 -4.54
CA ALA A 536 33.65 16.26 -5.70
C ALA A 536 33.03 17.67 -5.73
N ARG A 537 32.94 18.24 -6.92
CA ARG A 537 32.27 19.54 -7.11
C ARG A 537 30.76 19.33 -7.11
N ILE A 538 30.12 19.78 -6.04
CA ILE A 538 28.67 19.69 -5.86
C ILE A 538 27.98 20.95 -6.39
N ARG A 539 26.85 20.75 -7.04
CA ARG A 539 25.86 21.78 -7.38
C ARG A 539 24.51 21.36 -6.80
N THR A 540 23.75 22.28 -6.23
CA THR A 540 22.47 21.95 -5.59
C THR A 540 21.29 22.42 -6.44
N ILE A 541 20.29 21.55 -6.58
CA ILE A 541 18.96 21.87 -7.09
C ILE A 541 18.04 22.09 -5.88
N ASP A 542 17.47 23.29 -5.75
CA ASP A 542 16.52 23.62 -4.68
C ASP A 542 15.08 23.29 -5.12
N VAL A 543 14.69 22.03 -4.88
CA VAL A 543 13.37 21.49 -5.28
C VAL A 543 12.25 22.18 -4.48
N ALA A 544 12.48 22.47 -3.20
CA ALA A 544 11.51 23.15 -2.35
C ALA A 544 11.22 24.58 -2.84
N ALA A 545 12.24 25.34 -3.23
CA ALA A 545 12.07 26.67 -3.81
C ALA A 545 11.34 26.63 -5.14
N ARG A 546 11.69 25.69 -6.03
CA ARG A 546 10.98 25.49 -7.30
C ARG A 546 9.51 25.15 -7.08
N ARG A 547 9.22 24.23 -6.15
CA ARG A 547 7.87 23.85 -5.76
C ARG A 547 7.08 24.99 -5.14
N ALA A 548 7.72 25.94 -4.46
CA ALA A 548 7.05 27.12 -3.93
C ALA A 548 6.54 28.08 -5.01
N ASP A 549 7.08 28.02 -6.23
CA ASP A 549 6.57 28.77 -7.37
C ASP A 549 5.28 28.11 -7.92
N PRO A 550 4.11 28.78 -7.85
CA PRO A 550 2.88 28.24 -8.41
C PRO A 550 2.90 28.14 -9.95
N ALA A 551 3.80 28.85 -10.64
CA ALA A 551 3.97 28.78 -12.08
C ALA A 551 4.90 27.63 -12.52
N ALA A 552 5.60 26.96 -11.60
CA ALA A 552 6.44 25.83 -11.94
C ALA A 552 5.57 24.64 -12.41
N GLU A 553 5.67 24.32 -13.70
CA GLU A 553 5.08 23.15 -14.35
C GLU A 553 5.88 21.88 -14.01
N LEU A 554 5.38 20.68 -14.31
CA LEU A 554 6.11 19.42 -14.09
C LEU A 554 6.75 19.32 -12.69
N CYS A 555 5.95 19.55 -11.65
CA CYS A 555 6.41 19.61 -10.28
C CYS A 555 5.54 18.73 -9.40
N ALA A 556 6.16 17.82 -8.66
CA ALA A 556 5.45 17.02 -7.67
C ALA A 556 5.13 17.89 -6.43
N ARG A 557 3.88 17.82 -5.97
CA ARG A 557 3.31 18.75 -4.98
C ARG A 557 2.57 18.00 -3.88
N ARG A 558 2.26 18.73 -2.79
CA ARG A 558 1.45 18.27 -1.66
C ARG A 558 1.95 16.91 -1.13
N THR A 559 1.19 15.84 -1.30
CA THR A 559 1.54 14.52 -0.73
C THR A 559 2.65 13.78 -1.49
N LEU A 560 3.00 14.21 -2.72
CA LEU A 560 4.16 13.72 -3.47
C LEU A 560 5.37 14.66 -3.44
N ALA A 561 5.39 15.63 -2.52
CA ALA A 561 6.59 16.40 -2.21
C ALA A 561 7.58 15.54 -1.39
N LEU A 562 8.26 14.61 -2.05
CA LEU A 562 9.08 13.58 -1.39
C LEU A 562 10.54 13.99 -1.12
N ILE A 563 11.04 15.03 -1.80
CA ILE A 563 12.41 15.57 -1.64
C ILE A 563 12.36 17.10 -1.61
N ASP A 564 13.37 17.72 -1.00
CA ASP A 564 13.46 19.18 -0.84
C ASP A 564 14.67 19.79 -1.55
N HIS A 565 15.75 19.03 -1.72
CA HIS A 565 16.94 19.45 -2.45
C HIS A 565 17.60 18.23 -3.09
N ILE A 566 18.46 18.47 -4.07
CA ILE A 566 19.31 17.43 -4.69
C ILE A 566 20.71 18.00 -4.82
N ASP A 567 21.69 17.30 -4.27
CA ASP A 567 23.09 17.54 -4.54
C ASP A 567 23.50 16.75 -5.78
N VAL A 568 24.00 17.47 -6.78
CA VAL A 568 24.35 16.97 -8.10
C VAL A 568 25.85 17.04 -8.28
N VAL A 569 26.43 15.93 -8.75
CA VAL A 569 27.79 15.90 -9.25
C VAL A 569 27.76 15.57 -10.74
N ASP A 570 27.93 16.62 -11.56
CA ASP A 570 27.96 16.50 -13.01
C ASP A 570 29.13 15.62 -13.46
N GLY A 571 28.86 14.58 -14.26
CA GLY A 571 29.86 13.57 -14.64
C GLY A 571 30.32 12.66 -13.50
N GLY A 572 29.66 12.71 -12.33
CA GLY A 572 29.91 11.83 -11.19
C GLY A 572 29.18 10.49 -11.29
N GLY A 573 29.22 9.73 -10.19
CA GLY A 573 28.54 8.45 -10.04
C GLY A 573 29.25 7.27 -10.71
N LYS A 574 28.69 6.07 -10.56
CA LYS A 574 29.27 4.80 -11.03
C LYS A 574 29.54 4.76 -12.54
N TYR A 575 28.74 5.48 -13.32
CA TYR A 575 28.81 5.49 -14.79
C TYR A 575 29.37 6.78 -15.36
N GLN A 576 29.80 7.72 -14.51
CA GLN A 576 30.36 9.01 -14.91
C GLN A 576 29.42 9.85 -15.80
N ALA A 577 28.11 9.61 -15.72
CA ALA A 577 27.10 10.36 -16.49
C ALA A 577 26.29 11.33 -15.62
N GLY A 578 26.55 11.38 -14.31
CA GLY A 578 25.83 12.19 -13.34
C GLY A 578 25.51 11.39 -12.08
N TYR A 579 25.48 12.10 -10.96
CA TYR A 579 25.11 11.55 -9.66
C TYR A 579 24.22 12.52 -8.90
N LEU A 580 23.17 11.99 -8.32
CA LEU A 580 22.17 12.70 -7.54
C LEU A 580 22.19 12.14 -6.12
N HIS A 581 22.26 13.01 -5.13
CA HIS A 581 22.17 12.70 -3.71
C HIS A 581 21.10 13.58 -3.07
N SER A 582 20.33 13.03 -2.14
CA SER A 582 19.40 13.81 -1.32
C SER A 582 19.27 13.22 0.07
N LEU A 583 19.33 14.08 1.08
CA LEU A 583 19.13 13.74 2.49
C LEU A 583 17.89 14.43 3.03
N ARG A 584 16.87 13.66 3.41
CA ARG A 584 15.62 14.17 3.98
C ARG A 584 15.46 13.70 5.43
N ALA A 585 15.10 14.61 6.33
CA ALA A 585 14.67 14.23 7.67
C ALA A 585 13.29 13.55 7.61
N ILE A 586 13.13 12.45 8.34
CA ILE A 586 11.84 11.77 8.50
C ILE A 586 10.98 12.59 9.46
N ASP A 587 9.84 13.08 8.98
CA ASP A 587 8.80 13.64 9.84
C ASP A 587 7.83 12.52 10.26
N PRO A 588 7.73 12.17 11.55
CA PRO A 588 6.77 11.17 12.03
C PRO A 588 5.30 11.48 11.73
N SER A 589 4.99 12.73 11.39
CA SER A 589 3.66 13.20 10.99
C SER A 589 3.41 13.17 9.48
N ASP A 590 4.39 12.71 8.68
CA ASP A 590 4.20 12.49 7.25
C ASP A 590 2.96 11.62 7.01
N TRP A 591 2.11 12.08 6.07
CA TRP A 591 0.77 11.55 5.82
C TRP A 591 0.73 10.04 5.63
N TYR A 592 1.75 9.47 4.99
CA TYR A 592 1.80 8.05 4.67
C TYR A 592 1.96 7.17 5.92
N PHE A 593 2.46 7.66 7.06
CA PHE A 593 2.54 6.84 8.28
C PHE A 593 1.16 6.59 8.91
N GLU A 594 0.20 7.48 8.69
CA GLU A 594 -1.19 7.27 9.12
C GLU A 594 -1.93 6.29 8.19
N ARG A 595 -1.43 6.13 6.96
CA ARG A 595 -2.08 5.35 5.89
C ARG A 595 -1.46 3.97 5.69
N HIS A 596 -0.14 3.87 5.81
CA HIS A 596 0.63 2.68 5.48
C HIS A 596 0.71 1.77 6.71
N PHE A 597 -0.04 0.66 6.62
CA PHE A 597 -0.23 -0.39 7.62
C PHE A 597 -0.62 0.13 9.01
N HIS A 598 -1.94 0.12 9.30
CA HIS A 598 -2.46 0.47 10.61
C HIS A 598 -1.80 -0.35 11.73
N LEU A 599 -1.27 0.33 12.75
CA LEU A 599 -0.48 -0.23 13.88
C LEU A 599 0.93 -0.74 13.54
N ASP A 600 1.39 -0.65 12.29
CA ASP A 600 2.74 -1.03 11.84
C ASP A 600 3.33 0.02 10.88
N PRO A 601 3.46 1.29 11.31
CA PRO A 601 3.79 2.39 10.40
C PRO A 601 5.22 2.27 9.90
N VAL A 602 5.36 2.24 8.58
CA VAL A 602 6.65 2.27 7.84
C VAL A 602 6.48 3.10 6.59
N ILE A 603 7.55 3.62 6.00
CA ILE A 603 7.47 4.26 4.67
C ILE A 603 7.15 3.18 3.62
N PRO A 604 6.17 3.39 2.71
CA PRO A 604 5.96 2.51 1.56
C PRO A 604 7.21 2.41 0.70
N GLY A 605 7.62 1.19 0.34
CA GLY A 605 8.79 0.98 -0.53
C GLY A 605 8.62 1.64 -1.90
N SER A 606 7.39 1.63 -2.43
CA SER A 606 6.97 2.32 -3.65
C SER A 606 7.23 3.84 -3.62
N LEU A 607 7.03 4.51 -2.48
CA LEU A 607 7.38 5.93 -2.31
C LEU A 607 8.90 6.15 -2.25
N GLY A 608 9.67 5.15 -1.80
CA GLY A 608 11.13 5.17 -1.94
C GLY A 608 11.57 5.17 -3.40
N VAL A 609 10.92 4.36 -4.25
CA VAL A 609 11.12 4.38 -5.72
C VAL A 609 10.72 5.72 -6.31
N GLU A 610 9.53 6.23 -5.94
CA GLU A 610 9.03 7.53 -6.42
C GLU A 610 9.93 8.69 -6.01
N SER A 611 10.60 8.62 -4.86
CA SER A 611 11.56 9.64 -4.43
C SER A 611 12.78 9.71 -5.37
N VAL A 612 13.23 8.56 -5.90
CA VAL A 612 14.30 8.52 -6.90
C VAL A 612 13.80 9.03 -8.25
N ILE A 613 12.58 8.68 -8.66
CA ILE A 613 11.94 9.23 -9.87
C ILE A 613 11.86 10.75 -9.79
N HIS A 614 11.38 11.29 -8.66
CA HIS A 614 11.28 12.72 -8.40
C HIS A 614 12.64 13.41 -8.51
N ALA A 615 13.71 12.81 -7.96
CA ALA A 615 15.07 13.35 -8.09
C ALA A 615 15.54 13.40 -9.56
N VAL A 616 15.28 12.33 -10.32
CA VAL A 616 15.63 12.28 -11.76
C VAL A 616 14.82 13.29 -12.56
N GLN A 617 13.52 13.45 -12.28
CA GLN A 617 12.65 14.43 -12.94
C GLN A 617 13.19 15.85 -12.75
N GLU A 618 13.48 16.24 -11.51
CA GLU A 618 14.02 17.58 -11.20
C GLU A 618 15.40 17.79 -11.85
N TRP A 619 16.27 16.78 -11.85
CA TRP A 619 17.54 16.84 -12.56
C TRP A 619 17.38 16.98 -14.08
N MET A 620 16.41 16.29 -14.70
CA MET A 620 16.17 16.39 -16.14
C MET A 620 15.74 17.80 -16.57
N LEU A 621 14.93 18.46 -15.73
CA LEU A 621 14.52 19.85 -15.97
C LEU A 621 15.68 20.82 -15.80
N ASP A 622 16.44 20.68 -14.71
CA ASP A 622 17.61 21.49 -14.43
C ASP A 622 18.73 21.31 -15.48
N ALA A 623 18.87 20.11 -16.06
CA ALA A 623 19.77 19.83 -17.18
C ALA A 623 19.29 20.41 -18.52
N GLY A 624 18.13 21.07 -18.57
CA GLY A 624 17.59 21.73 -19.76
C GLY A 624 16.96 20.79 -20.78
N PHE A 625 16.62 19.54 -20.41
CA PHE A 625 16.02 18.60 -21.38
C PHE A 625 14.61 18.98 -21.81
N ALA A 626 13.93 19.84 -21.06
CA ALA A 626 12.62 20.38 -21.43
C ALA A 626 12.70 21.55 -22.43
N ASP A 627 13.83 22.24 -22.54
CA ASP A 627 13.94 23.53 -23.23
C ASP A 627 13.57 23.50 -24.73
N SER A 628 13.69 22.33 -25.36
CA SER A 628 13.36 22.12 -26.78
C SER A 628 11.95 21.58 -27.04
N LEU A 629 11.19 21.26 -25.98
CA LEU A 629 9.84 20.69 -26.06
C LEU A 629 8.80 21.81 -25.92
N ARG A 630 7.64 21.70 -26.58
CA ARG A 630 6.60 22.74 -26.51
C ARG A 630 5.64 22.52 -25.35
N ASP A 631 5.27 21.28 -25.10
CA ASP A 631 4.37 20.79 -24.05
C ASP A 631 5.01 19.53 -23.42
N PRO A 632 6.10 19.71 -22.64
CA PRO A 632 6.85 18.60 -22.07
C PRO A 632 6.01 17.86 -21.02
N VAL A 633 6.13 16.53 -21.00
CA VAL A 633 5.47 15.65 -20.02
C VAL A 633 6.40 14.56 -19.52
N PHE A 634 6.29 14.24 -18.22
CA PHE A 634 6.94 13.06 -17.64
C PHE A 634 6.07 11.81 -17.76
N ARG A 635 6.72 10.69 -18.07
CA ARG A 635 6.14 9.35 -18.13
C ARG A 635 7.12 8.31 -17.58
N ILE A 636 6.58 7.14 -17.24
CA ILE A 636 7.37 5.93 -17.05
C ILE A 636 7.46 5.23 -18.41
N PRO A 637 8.67 5.02 -18.95
CA PRO A 637 8.83 4.48 -20.31
C PRO A 637 8.32 3.05 -20.41
N ALA A 638 7.77 2.70 -21.57
CA ALA A 638 7.37 1.33 -21.87
C ALA A 638 8.59 0.46 -22.23
N ASP A 639 8.45 -0.86 -22.08
CA ASP A 639 9.40 -1.89 -22.49
C ASP A 639 10.78 -1.83 -21.81
N LEU A 640 10.91 -1.07 -20.73
CA LEU A 640 12.11 -1.03 -19.89
C LEU A 640 11.82 -1.67 -18.53
N PRO A 641 12.27 -2.91 -18.30
CA PRO A 641 12.15 -3.52 -16.99
C PRO A 641 13.06 -2.83 -15.99
N PHE A 642 12.57 -2.61 -14.77
CA PHE A 642 13.40 -2.25 -13.63
C PHE A 642 13.23 -3.29 -12.52
N SER A 643 14.20 -3.33 -11.61
CA SER A 643 14.15 -4.20 -10.43
C SER A 643 14.42 -3.42 -9.16
N TRP A 644 13.87 -3.91 -8.04
CA TRP A 644 14.15 -3.35 -6.73
C TRP A 644 14.41 -4.46 -5.72
N ARG A 645 15.19 -4.13 -4.68
CA ARG A 645 15.47 -5.00 -3.54
C ARG A 645 15.34 -4.21 -2.24
N TYR A 646 14.67 -4.81 -1.27
CA TYR A 646 14.50 -4.23 0.07
C TYR A 646 15.06 -5.19 1.13
N ARG A 647 15.96 -4.70 1.97
CA ARG A 647 16.53 -5.43 3.13
C ARG A 647 16.47 -4.59 4.40
N GLY A 648 15.37 -3.88 4.57
CA GLY A 648 15.12 -3.04 5.72
C GLY A 648 13.79 -2.31 5.61
N GLN A 649 13.54 -1.46 6.58
CA GLN A 649 12.37 -0.59 6.64
C GLN A 649 12.78 0.77 7.18
N PHE A 650 12.05 1.80 6.76
CA PHE A 650 12.09 3.13 7.34
C PHE A 650 10.94 3.29 8.33
N LEU A 651 11.29 3.54 9.58
CA LEU A 651 10.37 3.83 10.67
C LEU A 651 10.27 5.33 10.93
N PRO A 652 9.18 5.80 11.57
CA PRO A 652 9.06 7.19 12.00
C PRO A 652 10.24 7.69 12.85
N THR A 653 10.95 6.77 13.51
CA THR A 653 12.07 7.07 14.42
C THR A 653 13.45 6.94 13.79
N ASP A 654 13.57 6.55 12.52
CA ASP A 654 14.87 6.31 11.88
C ASP A 654 15.63 7.61 11.53
N GLY A 655 15.01 8.78 11.71
CA GLY A 655 15.67 10.08 11.65
C GLY A 655 15.81 10.66 10.24
N THR A 656 16.46 9.94 9.31
CA THR A 656 16.67 10.42 7.93
C THR A 656 16.47 9.32 6.89
N VAL A 657 16.09 9.74 5.68
CA VAL A 657 16.19 8.97 4.45
C VAL A 657 17.27 9.64 3.60
N GLU A 658 18.30 8.89 3.29
CA GLU A 658 19.34 9.30 2.35
C GLU A 658 19.17 8.49 1.06
N LEU A 659 19.22 9.15 -0.10
CA LEU A 659 19.04 8.54 -1.39
C LEU A 659 20.16 8.91 -2.36
N ASP A 660 20.57 7.94 -3.16
CA ASP A 660 21.48 8.11 -4.30
C ASP A 660 20.80 7.67 -5.59
N ALA A 661 21.07 8.38 -6.68
CA ALA A 661 20.84 7.93 -8.04
C ALA A 661 22.10 8.13 -8.89
N HIS A 662 22.58 7.05 -9.51
CA HIS A 662 23.64 7.09 -10.50
C HIS A 662 23.02 7.11 -11.88
N ILE A 663 23.21 8.20 -12.63
CA ILE A 663 22.80 8.28 -14.02
C ILE A 663 23.59 7.23 -14.80
N LYS A 664 22.90 6.26 -15.39
CA LYS A 664 23.49 5.10 -16.08
C LYS A 664 23.51 5.31 -17.59
N GLU A 665 22.40 5.78 -18.13
CA GLU A 665 22.25 6.02 -19.57
C GLU A 665 21.30 7.20 -19.83
N ILE A 666 21.62 8.00 -20.85
CA ILE A 666 20.76 9.08 -21.35
C ILE A 666 20.49 8.82 -22.83
N ARG A 667 19.28 8.36 -23.15
CA ARG A 667 18.84 8.09 -24.52
C ARG A 667 18.11 9.30 -25.07
N ARG A 668 18.65 9.90 -26.13
CA ARG A 668 18.01 11.03 -26.83
C ARG A 668 17.27 10.51 -28.05
N GLY A 669 15.96 10.72 -28.07
CA GLY A 669 15.09 10.43 -29.20
C GLY A 669 14.66 11.70 -29.95
N PRO A 670 13.95 11.55 -31.08
CA PRO A 670 13.42 12.70 -31.83
C PRO A 670 12.33 13.47 -31.08
N HIS A 671 11.69 12.86 -30.08
CA HIS A 671 10.52 13.41 -29.37
C HIS A 671 10.72 13.52 -27.86
N GLY A 672 11.93 13.28 -27.35
CA GLY A 672 12.20 13.35 -25.91
C GLY A 672 13.50 12.68 -25.49
N VAL A 673 13.66 12.53 -24.18
CA VAL A 673 14.83 11.97 -23.52
C VAL A 673 14.38 10.92 -22.50
N THR A 674 14.99 9.75 -22.53
CA THR A 674 14.85 8.72 -21.49
C THR A 674 16.13 8.64 -20.68
N VAL A 675 16.02 8.68 -19.37
CA VAL A 675 17.13 8.57 -18.43
C VAL A 675 16.96 7.30 -17.63
N ILE A 676 18.00 6.48 -17.58
CA ILE A 676 18.04 5.24 -16.80
C ILE A 676 19.04 5.43 -15.66
N VAL A 677 18.66 5.02 -14.45
CA VAL A 677 19.46 5.18 -13.24
C VAL A 677 19.49 3.89 -12.43
N ASP A 678 20.59 3.69 -11.70
CA ASP A 678 20.65 2.75 -10.58
C ASP A 678 20.62 3.56 -9.28
N GLY A 679 19.71 3.22 -8.37
CA GLY A 679 19.43 3.95 -7.14
C GLY A 679 19.70 3.15 -5.88
N SER A 680 19.89 3.84 -4.76
CA SER A 680 20.02 3.22 -3.44
C SER A 680 19.45 4.14 -2.37
N LEU A 681 18.89 3.58 -1.29
CA LEU A 681 18.45 4.36 -0.14
C LEU A 681 18.98 3.77 1.17
N TRP A 682 19.29 4.67 2.09
CA TRP A 682 19.82 4.39 3.42
C TRP A 682 18.93 5.00 4.49
N LYS A 683 18.82 4.28 5.59
CA LYS A 683 18.61 4.90 6.91
C LYS A 683 19.99 5.09 7.55
N PRO A 684 20.12 5.86 8.65
CA PRO A 684 21.42 6.13 9.26
C PRO A 684 22.27 4.87 9.45
N GLY A 685 23.40 4.82 8.72
CA GLY A 685 24.38 3.75 8.80
C GLY A 685 24.00 2.42 8.12
N LEU A 686 22.88 2.33 7.39
CA LEU A 686 22.44 1.08 6.77
C LEU A 686 21.74 1.30 5.42
N ARG A 687 22.34 0.78 4.35
CA ARG A 687 21.72 0.71 3.02
C ARG A 687 20.65 -0.37 3.02
N ILE A 688 19.43 0.01 2.67
CA ILE A 688 18.28 -0.90 2.75
C ILE A 688 17.56 -1.08 1.43
N TYR A 689 17.60 -0.10 0.52
CA TYR A 689 16.97 -0.22 -0.81
C TYR A 689 18.04 -0.17 -1.90
N GLU A 690 17.81 -0.93 -2.96
CA GLU A 690 18.55 -0.85 -4.22
C GLU A 690 17.58 -0.97 -5.37
N LEU A 691 17.73 -0.08 -6.34
CA LEU A 691 16.93 0.01 -7.55
C LEU A 691 17.87 -0.13 -8.74
N ASN A 692 17.57 -1.00 -9.70
CA ASN A 692 18.39 -1.16 -10.90
C ASN A 692 17.52 -0.93 -12.14
N ASP A 693 18.08 -0.20 -13.10
CA ASP A 693 17.45 0.13 -14.39
C ASP A 693 16.13 0.92 -14.26
N LEU A 694 16.00 1.74 -13.20
CA LEU A 694 14.84 2.63 -13.06
C LEU A 694 14.91 3.72 -14.13
N ALA A 695 13.84 3.85 -14.91
CA ALA A 695 13.82 4.76 -16.05
C ALA A 695 12.75 5.84 -15.92
N VAL A 696 13.08 7.05 -16.36
CA VAL A 696 12.18 8.22 -16.44
C VAL A 696 12.25 8.78 -17.84
N GLU A 697 11.10 9.10 -18.41
CA GLU A 697 10.98 9.66 -19.76
C GLU A 697 10.39 11.06 -19.71
N LEU A 698 11.01 12.00 -20.42
CA LEU A 698 10.53 13.35 -20.66
C LEU A 698 10.34 13.55 -22.16
N VAL A 699 9.10 13.73 -22.60
CA VAL A 699 8.72 13.77 -24.02
C VAL A 699 7.79 14.93 -24.33
N GLU A 700 7.68 15.28 -25.60
CA GLU A 700 6.60 16.12 -26.12
C GLU A 700 5.27 15.38 -25.95
N ARG A 701 4.24 16.03 -25.39
CA ARG A 701 2.89 15.46 -25.38
C ARG A 701 2.43 15.18 -26.81
N GLU A 702 2.05 13.94 -27.08
CA GLU A 702 1.45 13.58 -28.36
C GLU A 702 0.03 14.17 -28.42
N ASP A 703 -0.26 14.97 -29.45
CA ASP A 703 -1.62 15.41 -29.75
C ASP A 703 -2.46 14.15 -30.08
N HIS A 704 -3.25 13.67 -29.11
CA HIS A 704 -4.32 12.72 -29.39
C HIS A 704 -5.43 13.42 -30.19
N ARG A 705 -5.21 13.60 -31.49
CA ARG A 705 -6.21 14.06 -32.46
C ARG A 705 -7.12 12.93 -32.93
#